data_AF-A0AAC9V594-F1
#
_entry.id   AF-A0AAC9V594-F1
#
_cell.length_a   1.000
_cell.length_b   1.000
_cell.length_c   1.000
_cell.angle_alpha   90.00
_cell.angle_beta   90.00
_cell.angle_gamma   90.00
#
_symmetry.space_group_name_H-M   'P 1'
#
loop_
_entity.id
_entity.type
_entity.pdbx_description
1 polymer ?
#
loop_
_entity_poly.entity_id
_entity_poly.type
_entity_poly.pdbx_seq_one_letter_code
_entity_poly.pdbx_strand_id
1 'polypeptide(L)'
;MSKATEEKAGPAEAGKWDPERVHREETAGPPGEGDRRRRTFQGSEGRTLLSVAGLVVYPEAPVQSEPLLQDIRIQIRQGEWVHIVGANGSGKSTLLRSLAGLGSSPQTEQSITRMLPSPFDARPLPVVLQQPEAAITGSTPWEDLVMALEYAGMNGADIIPRAEEALAELGMSALMHAPVSSLSGGQKQLLAAAGALAAGSPAMLFDEAASMLDNDSARLLMKHARAMQRRGIAVVWVTQNMDELEAGDRVFALKNGRMVWEGSSERFFSPLASGESPCRLAGLEAPFAARTAMELNALGFGMDAMPLNAGELAETWSGHGTSTASHRSRNAPSAVFRESSPSPAMLKPRSVPRDLILTEAVPRIPGADGSRSFSACFRGGRLTLLVGSNGSGKSTLLEASGGVRPLASGDIRLGEEPLWSGRRPNRDVLLSLGIALQQAETQWFAKSVREELHYSAKPYRLAGEERSRRIREAMEAAGLDAELLDRDPWTLSGGQQRRLALACIVAGRPEWLLLDEPSAGLDAEGTERLCSILKAHRAAGGGAVVAAHSLDALLPIADEVAVMEGGVVREVLAASHYARSIALEDGAPQALQAAACFGLLEADSVPWLSPSELANRLAFRNPAAAPATASEGKTENRQGTPPAGIREDQAGDRAARHSDDREEARAETRELSGKEARAETREEACKKEAHTVPRERDPERKGTGIGKGLDPRALIAAYLMVAAGVLSQNGWLGIGVSLALALAILIPLRSSLRIYAGAVKGYGMFVLTLTAVAGIGLAPLQFQWEPAADMLLRMLRLMLVMLLGLPLLALLPPFRLQKAADQLLAPLAKAGLPVARITLPISLLFRFIPLLAEEWQRYAMIGAARGKFASRPGRVPPTMLYRAAVPYMLSVLRLGDRAADALEAKGFGAGDGVKKSAFKLRLSMRDALALAVGAVLWGGLRLIAAM
;
A
#
# COMPACT_ATOMS: atom_id res chain seq x y z
N MET A 1 -34.20 -54.04 -19.33
CA MET A 1 -35.24 -54.12 -20.38
C MET A 1 -36.05 -52.84 -20.36
N SER A 2 -36.27 -52.29 -21.56
CA SER A 2 -37.27 -51.30 -21.99
C SER A 2 -37.45 -49.95 -21.28
N LYS A 3 -37.44 -48.94 -22.15
CA LYS A 3 -37.80 -47.52 -22.04
C LYS A 3 -39.26 -47.28 -21.62
N ALA A 4 -39.52 -46.12 -20.98
CA ALA A 4 -40.49 -45.11 -21.44
C ALA A 4 -40.51 -43.84 -20.54
N THR A 5 -40.20 -42.69 -21.16
CA THR A 5 -40.78 -41.33 -21.05
C THR A 5 -41.25 -40.73 -19.72
N GLU A 6 -40.69 -39.54 -19.40
CA GLU A 6 -41.52 -38.33 -19.20
C GLU A 6 -40.73 -37.03 -19.46
N GLU A 7 -41.40 -36.12 -20.18
CA GLU A 7 -41.02 -34.78 -20.65
C GLU A 7 -40.69 -33.79 -19.51
N LYS A 8 -39.66 -32.95 -19.71
CA LYS A 8 -39.62 -31.58 -19.15
C LYS A 8 -38.99 -30.59 -20.13
N ALA A 9 -39.73 -29.51 -20.35
CA ALA A 9 -39.50 -28.41 -21.26
C ALA A 9 -38.13 -27.72 -21.08
N GLY A 10 -37.48 -27.40 -22.22
CA GLY A 10 -36.25 -26.60 -22.27
C GLY A 10 -36.53 -25.10 -22.14
N PRO A 11 -35.65 -24.32 -21.48
CA PRO A 11 -35.68 -22.87 -21.54
C PRO A 11 -35.08 -22.38 -22.86
N ALA A 12 -35.66 -21.31 -23.39
CA ALA A 12 -35.33 -20.67 -24.66
C ALA A 12 -33.82 -20.35 -24.80
N GLU A 13 -33.26 -20.76 -25.94
CA GLU A 13 -31.88 -20.42 -26.34
C GLU A 13 -31.72 -18.91 -26.50
N ALA A 14 -31.07 -18.27 -25.53
CA ALA A 14 -30.48 -16.95 -25.69
C ALA A 14 -29.26 -17.06 -26.63
N GLY A 15 -29.22 -16.16 -27.62
CA GLY A 15 -28.35 -16.24 -28.79
C GLY A 15 -26.87 -16.52 -28.52
N LYS A 16 -26.34 -17.52 -29.23
CA LYS A 16 -24.91 -17.77 -29.38
C LYS A 16 -24.23 -16.53 -29.98
N TRP A 17 -23.20 -16.05 -29.28
CA TRP A 17 -22.23 -15.08 -29.74
C TRP A 17 -21.45 -15.66 -30.94
N ASP A 18 -21.49 -14.99 -32.08
CA ASP A 18 -20.77 -15.37 -33.31
C ASP A 18 -19.55 -14.44 -33.52
N PRO A 19 -18.31 -14.93 -33.30
CA PRO A 19 -17.09 -14.13 -33.41
C PRO A 19 -16.73 -13.71 -34.85
N GLU A 20 -17.32 -14.31 -35.89
CA GLU A 20 -17.05 -13.89 -37.28
C GLU A 20 -17.77 -12.61 -37.69
N ARG A 21 -18.82 -12.23 -36.94
CA ARG A 21 -19.64 -11.06 -37.27
C ARG A 21 -18.91 -9.74 -37.00
N VAL A 22 -18.08 -9.70 -35.95
CA VAL A 22 -17.23 -8.55 -35.60
C VAL A 22 -16.11 -8.34 -36.64
N HIS A 23 -15.55 -9.41 -37.19
CA HIS A 23 -14.54 -9.31 -38.25
C HIS A 23 -15.11 -8.94 -39.63
N ARG A 24 -16.39 -9.22 -39.92
CA ARG A 24 -17.02 -8.76 -41.17
C ARG A 24 -17.39 -7.28 -41.13
N GLU A 25 -17.77 -6.74 -39.98
CA GLU A 25 -18.20 -5.34 -39.88
C GLU A 25 -17.04 -4.31 -39.95
N GLU A 26 -15.77 -4.75 -39.83
CA GLU A 26 -14.58 -3.91 -40.07
C GLU A 26 -14.26 -3.67 -41.56
N THR A 27 -14.91 -4.36 -42.50
CA THR A 27 -14.56 -4.32 -43.93
C THR A 27 -15.47 -3.46 -44.82
N ALA A 28 -16.52 -2.82 -44.27
CA ALA A 28 -17.48 -2.04 -45.06
C ALA A 28 -17.19 -0.53 -45.07
N GLY A 29 -15.94 -0.14 -45.33
CA GLY A 29 -15.54 1.23 -45.68
C GLY A 29 -15.21 1.35 -47.19
N PRO A 30 -15.33 2.54 -47.80
CA PRO A 30 -15.25 2.70 -49.26
C PRO A 30 -13.88 2.20 -49.81
N PRO A 31 -13.85 1.62 -51.02
CA PRO A 31 -12.69 0.89 -51.52
C PRO A 31 -11.60 1.86 -51.98
N GLY A 32 -10.55 2.03 -51.19
CA GLY A 32 -9.42 2.87 -51.58
C GLY A 32 -8.39 3.20 -50.50
N GLU A 33 -8.18 2.36 -49.49
CA GLU A 33 -7.20 2.68 -48.43
C GLU A 33 -6.53 1.47 -47.76
N GLY A 34 -6.61 0.30 -48.41
CA GLY A 34 -6.12 -0.98 -47.86
C GLY A 34 -4.60 -1.09 -47.72
N ASP A 35 -3.82 -0.17 -48.28
CA ASP A 35 -2.34 -0.25 -48.30
C ASP A 35 -1.65 0.87 -47.51
N ARG A 36 -2.42 1.78 -46.87
CA ARG A 36 -1.89 2.84 -45.99
C ARG A 36 -2.09 2.58 -44.50
N ARG A 37 -2.92 1.61 -44.10
CA ARG A 37 -3.18 1.26 -42.69
C ARG A 37 -2.09 0.43 -41.99
N ARG A 38 -1.00 0.10 -42.69
CA ARG A 38 0.26 -0.39 -42.06
C ARG A 38 1.19 0.72 -41.60
N ARG A 39 0.86 1.99 -41.82
CA ARG A 39 1.68 3.15 -41.42
C ARG A 39 0.92 4.03 -40.44
N THR A 40 0.88 3.63 -39.18
CA THR A 40 0.70 4.51 -37.99
C THR A 40 0.81 3.68 -36.71
N PHE A 41 1.99 3.07 -36.53
CA PHE A 41 2.63 2.75 -35.24
C PHE A 41 4.08 2.38 -35.58
N GLN A 42 4.84 3.35 -36.10
CA GLN A 42 6.31 3.27 -36.13
C GLN A 42 6.81 3.58 -34.71
N GLY A 43 6.68 2.59 -33.84
CA GLY A 43 7.11 2.63 -32.45
C GLY A 43 7.54 1.23 -32.01
N SER A 44 8.85 0.97 -32.15
CA SER A 44 9.62 -0.23 -31.78
C SER A 44 9.53 -1.48 -32.68
N GLU A 45 10.48 -1.60 -33.61
CA GLU A 45 11.01 -2.87 -34.10
C GLU A 45 11.80 -3.60 -32.97
N GLY A 46 11.13 -3.88 -31.85
CA GLY A 46 11.73 -4.51 -30.68
C GLY A 46 11.68 -6.04 -30.74
N ARG A 47 12.73 -6.70 -30.26
CA ARG A 47 12.76 -8.16 -30.07
C ARG A 47 11.62 -8.60 -29.14
N THR A 48 10.82 -9.58 -29.55
CA THR A 48 9.79 -10.18 -28.69
C THR A 48 10.44 -10.93 -27.52
N LEU A 49 10.03 -10.62 -26.29
CA LEU A 49 10.52 -11.27 -25.07
C LEU A 49 9.58 -12.37 -24.58
N LEU A 50 8.28 -12.12 -24.64
CA LEU A 50 7.23 -13.06 -24.23
C LEU A 50 6.16 -13.12 -25.31
N SER A 51 5.71 -14.34 -25.64
CA SER A 51 4.57 -14.58 -26.51
C SER A 51 3.65 -15.62 -25.88
N VAL A 52 2.38 -15.26 -25.75
CA VAL A 52 1.33 -16.11 -25.22
C VAL A 52 0.30 -16.32 -26.33
N ALA A 53 -0.04 -17.58 -26.59
CA ALA A 53 -1.05 -17.96 -27.57
C ALA A 53 -2.02 -18.94 -26.90
N GLY A 54 -3.25 -18.47 -26.62
CA GLY A 54 -4.36 -19.28 -26.15
C GLY A 54 -4.23 -19.81 -24.72
N LEU A 55 -3.65 -19.01 -23.82
CA LEU A 55 -3.46 -19.39 -22.42
C LEU A 55 -4.80 -19.62 -21.71
N VAL A 56 -4.94 -20.80 -21.10
CA VAL A 56 -6.05 -21.16 -20.21
C VAL A 56 -5.48 -21.54 -18.84
N VAL A 57 -6.03 -20.95 -17.78
CA VAL A 57 -5.61 -21.22 -16.39
C VAL A 57 -6.81 -21.66 -15.57
N TYR A 58 -6.66 -22.76 -14.82
CA TYR A 58 -7.66 -23.26 -13.88
C TYR A 58 -7.21 -23.04 -12.42
N PRO A 59 -8.15 -22.90 -11.47
CA PRO A 59 -7.84 -22.79 -10.05
C PRO A 59 -7.32 -24.10 -9.44
N GLU A 60 -6.57 -24.04 -8.33
CA GLU A 60 -5.81 -25.17 -7.75
C GLU A 60 -6.64 -26.22 -6.95
N ALA A 61 -7.94 -26.02 -6.71
CA ALA A 61 -8.78 -26.90 -5.87
C ALA A 61 -9.96 -27.56 -6.64
N PRO A 62 -10.51 -28.71 -6.20
CA PRO A 62 -10.89 -29.77 -7.13
C PRO A 62 -12.33 -29.71 -7.67
N VAL A 63 -12.45 -30.17 -8.92
CA VAL A 63 -13.65 -30.56 -9.71
C VAL A 63 -14.57 -29.42 -10.18
N GLN A 64 -14.50 -29.16 -11.49
CA GLN A 64 -15.40 -28.31 -12.29
C GLN A 64 -15.49 -26.84 -11.84
N SER A 65 -14.35 -26.15 -11.90
CA SER A 65 -14.30 -24.70 -11.78
C SER A 65 -14.21 -24.08 -13.17
N GLU A 66 -14.91 -22.99 -13.42
CA GLU A 66 -14.70 -22.18 -14.62
C GLU A 66 -13.23 -21.74 -14.72
N PRO A 67 -12.64 -21.66 -15.93
CA PRO A 67 -11.25 -21.24 -16.08
C PRO A 67 -11.08 -19.78 -15.63
N LEU A 68 -10.04 -19.52 -14.83
CA LEU A 68 -9.63 -18.19 -14.37
C LEU A 68 -9.19 -17.30 -15.53
N LEU A 69 -8.53 -17.88 -16.53
CA LEU A 69 -8.12 -17.21 -17.77
C LEU A 69 -8.51 -18.09 -18.97
N GLN A 70 -8.92 -17.46 -20.07
CA GLN A 70 -9.49 -18.13 -21.23
C GLN A 70 -9.00 -17.47 -22.52
N ASP A 71 -8.32 -18.24 -23.38
CA ASP A 71 -7.78 -17.84 -24.69
C ASP A 71 -7.03 -16.50 -24.66
N ILE A 72 -6.16 -16.30 -23.66
CA ILE A 72 -5.36 -15.08 -23.59
C ILE A 72 -4.26 -15.13 -24.64
N ARG A 73 -4.16 -14.06 -25.44
CA ARG A 73 -3.13 -13.86 -26.46
C ARG A 73 -2.44 -12.53 -26.22
N ILE A 74 -1.14 -12.55 -25.95
CA ILE A 74 -0.37 -11.34 -25.66
C ILE A 74 1.07 -11.50 -26.14
N GLN A 75 1.64 -10.41 -26.67
CA GLN A 75 3.05 -10.33 -27.04
C GLN A 75 3.69 -9.10 -26.40
N ILE A 76 4.79 -9.30 -25.68
CA ILE A 76 5.54 -8.24 -25.00
C ILE A 76 6.91 -8.12 -25.65
N ARG A 77 7.26 -6.90 -26.08
CA ARG A 77 8.53 -6.58 -26.74
C ARG A 77 9.52 -5.94 -25.77
N GLN A 78 10.80 -6.03 -26.10
CA GLN A 78 11.87 -5.40 -25.34
C GLN A 78 11.71 -3.87 -25.33
N GLY A 79 11.82 -3.25 -24.15
CA GLY A 79 11.68 -1.80 -23.97
C GLY A 79 10.24 -1.27 -24.13
N GLU A 80 9.24 -2.15 -24.24
CA GLU A 80 7.84 -1.76 -24.35
C GLU A 80 7.22 -1.47 -22.97
N TRP A 81 6.32 -0.49 -22.90
CA TRP A 81 5.45 -0.27 -21.74
C TRP A 81 4.05 -0.84 -22.03
N VAL A 82 3.61 -1.77 -21.20
CA VAL A 82 2.36 -2.52 -21.38
C VAL A 82 1.50 -2.41 -20.12
N HIS A 83 0.28 -1.89 -20.25
CA HIS A 83 -0.71 -1.93 -19.18
C HIS A 83 -1.60 -3.16 -19.27
N ILE A 84 -1.87 -3.79 -18.13
CA ILE A 84 -2.92 -4.80 -17.98
C ILE A 84 -3.97 -4.23 -17.03
N VAL A 85 -5.18 -3.99 -17.55
CA VAL A 85 -6.26 -3.31 -16.83
C VAL A 85 -7.51 -4.18 -16.74
N GLY A 86 -8.35 -3.92 -15.75
CA GLY A 86 -9.65 -4.58 -15.59
C GLY A 86 -10.16 -4.53 -14.15
N ALA A 87 -11.45 -4.78 -13.96
CA ALA A 87 -12.07 -4.81 -12.63
C ALA A 87 -11.44 -5.87 -11.69
N ASN A 88 -11.74 -5.77 -10.40
CA ASN A 88 -11.32 -6.77 -9.43
C ASN A 88 -11.87 -8.16 -9.79
N GLY A 89 -11.01 -9.18 -9.70
CA GLY A 89 -11.38 -10.55 -10.09
C GLY A 89 -11.37 -10.84 -11.60
N SER A 90 -10.94 -9.91 -12.46
CA SER A 90 -10.88 -10.15 -13.91
C SER A 90 -9.75 -11.10 -14.36
N GLY A 91 -8.80 -11.42 -13.47
CA GLY A 91 -7.66 -12.31 -13.76
C GLY A 91 -6.31 -11.61 -13.94
N LYS A 92 -6.18 -10.29 -13.67
CA LYS A 92 -4.94 -9.50 -13.87
C LYS A 92 -3.70 -10.11 -13.20
N SER A 93 -3.76 -10.32 -11.89
CA SER A 93 -2.65 -10.88 -11.12
C SER A 93 -2.35 -12.33 -11.49
N THR A 94 -3.37 -13.11 -11.88
CA THR A 94 -3.20 -14.47 -12.41
C THR A 94 -2.41 -14.45 -13.72
N LEU A 95 -2.77 -13.55 -14.65
CA LEU A 95 -2.04 -13.38 -15.91
C LEU A 95 -0.60 -12.94 -15.66
N LEU A 96 -0.41 -11.97 -14.76
CA LEU A 96 0.92 -11.49 -14.40
C LEU A 96 1.81 -12.60 -13.82
N ARG A 97 1.29 -13.45 -12.93
CA ARG A 97 2.03 -14.61 -12.38
C ARG A 97 2.41 -15.61 -13.46
N SER A 98 1.50 -15.93 -14.37
CA SER A 98 1.80 -16.81 -15.51
C SER A 98 2.89 -16.23 -16.41
N LEU A 99 2.82 -14.92 -16.71
CA LEU A 99 3.87 -14.20 -17.46
C LEU A 99 5.22 -14.20 -16.72
N ALA A 100 5.20 -14.04 -15.40
CA ALA A 100 6.40 -14.11 -14.57
C ALA A 100 6.99 -15.51 -14.50
N GLY A 101 6.15 -16.56 -14.58
CA GLY A 101 6.56 -17.97 -14.48
C GLY A 101 6.48 -18.47 -13.05
N LEU A 102 5.60 -17.87 -12.27
CA LEU A 102 5.32 -18.21 -10.89
C LEU A 102 4.07 -19.07 -10.84
N GLY A 103 4.08 -20.10 -9.99
CA GLY A 103 2.97 -21.04 -9.89
C GLY A 103 2.77 -21.79 -11.19
N SER A 104 3.60 -22.82 -11.43
CA SER A 104 3.34 -23.81 -12.47
C SER A 104 2.06 -24.56 -12.11
N SER A 105 0.89 -24.01 -12.46
CA SER A 105 -0.37 -24.72 -12.26
C SER A 105 -0.29 -26.02 -13.06
N PRO A 106 -0.52 -27.20 -12.44
CA PRO A 106 -0.47 -28.48 -13.14
C PRO A 106 -1.57 -28.64 -14.21
N GLN A 107 -2.41 -27.62 -14.43
CA GLN A 107 -3.52 -27.63 -15.39
C GLN A 107 -3.52 -26.44 -16.37
N THR A 108 -2.41 -25.75 -16.62
CA THR A 108 -2.36 -24.80 -17.74
C THR A 108 -2.43 -25.54 -19.08
N GLU A 109 -3.48 -25.28 -19.87
CA GLU A 109 -3.52 -25.68 -21.27
C GLU A 109 -2.82 -24.59 -22.11
N GLN A 110 -1.80 -24.98 -22.87
CA GLN A 110 -0.97 -24.19 -23.81
C GLN A 110 0.21 -23.39 -23.20
N SER A 111 1.27 -23.21 -24.02
CA SER A 111 2.62 -22.80 -23.60
C SER A 111 2.89 -21.29 -23.76
N ILE A 112 3.36 -20.64 -22.69
CA ILE A 112 4.00 -19.32 -22.77
C ILE A 112 5.39 -19.48 -23.38
N THR A 113 5.63 -18.89 -24.55
CA THR A 113 6.94 -18.89 -25.19
C THR A 113 7.80 -17.76 -24.62
N ARG A 114 8.88 -18.13 -23.92
CA ARG A 114 9.86 -17.19 -23.34
C ARG A 114 11.09 -17.08 -24.22
N MET A 115 11.35 -15.89 -24.75
CA MET A 115 12.51 -15.58 -25.58
C MET A 115 13.52 -14.69 -24.83
N LEU A 116 13.72 -15.01 -23.55
CA LEU A 116 14.49 -14.23 -22.59
C LEU A 116 15.97 -14.66 -22.59
N PRO A 117 16.92 -13.75 -22.26
CA PRO A 117 18.30 -14.10 -22.00
C PRO A 117 18.45 -14.94 -20.71
N SER A 118 19.45 -15.81 -20.69
CA SER A 118 19.85 -16.53 -19.47
C SER A 118 20.26 -15.55 -18.36
N PRO A 119 19.86 -15.77 -17.10
CA PRO A 119 19.17 -16.96 -16.57
C PRO A 119 17.63 -16.88 -16.57
N PHE A 120 17.03 -15.84 -17.16
CA PHE A 120 15.56 -15.62 -17.13
C PHE A 120 14.79 -16.48 -18.14
N ASP A 121 15.49 -17.22 -19.01
CA ASP A 121 14.92 -18.28 -19.83
C ASP A 121 14.40 -19.46 -18.99
N ALA A 122 15.11 -19.79 -17.91
CA ALA A 122 14.78 -20.88 -16.99
C ALA A 122 14.27 -20.41 -15.61
N ARG A 123 14.36 -19.11 -15.31
CA ARG A 123 13.92 -18.53 -14.03
C ARG A 123 12.72 -17.61 -14.18
N PRO A 124 11.95 -17.40 -13.09
CA PRO A 124 10.89 -16.41 -13.10
C PRO A 124 11.41 -14.99 -13.36
N LEU A 125 10.60 -14.19 -14.04
CA LEU A 125 10.83 -12.74 -14.14
C LEU A 125 10.50 -12.07 -12.80
N PRO A 126 11.21 -10.99 -12.42
CA PRO A 126 10.92 -10.29 -11.19
C PRO A 126 9.53 -9.66 -11.19
N VAL A 127 8.84 -9.83 -10.08
CA VAL A 127 7.51 -9.23 -9.83
C VAL A 127 7.59 -8.31 -8.62
N VAL A 128 7.14 -7.06 -8.80
CA VAL A 128 6.87 -6.14 -7.70
C VAL A 128 5.41 -6.34 -7.31
N LEU A 129 5.20 -7.02 -6.18
CA LEU A 129 3.87 -7.34 -5.65
C LEU A 129 3.22 -6.10 -5.02
N GLN A 130 1.89 -6.08 -5.00
CA GLN A 130 1.08 -5.05 -4.32
C GLN A 130 1.51 -4.84 -2.86
N GLN A 131 1.83 -5.94 -2.15
CA GLN A 131 2.36 -5.93 -0.78
C GLN A 131 3.85 -6.31 -0.79
N PRO A 132 4.79 -5.34 -0.79
CA PRO A 132 6.22 -5.62 -0.91
C PRO A 132 6.80 -6.33 0.32
N GLU A 133 6.15 -6.26 1.49
CA GLU A 133 6.64 -6.85 2.74
C GLU A 133 6.89 -8.35 2.64
N ALA A 134 6.06 -9.08 1.89
CA ALA A 134 6.24 -10.52 1.68
C ALA A 134 7.52 -10.84 0.91
N ALA A 135 7.96 -9.91 0.04
CA ALA A 135 9.15 -10.05 -0.78
C ALA A 135 10.42 -9.58 -0.06
N ILE A 136 10.33 -8.66 0.91
CA ILE A 136 11.50 -8.15 1.63
C ILE A 136 11.91 -9.14 2.73
N THR A 137 13.14 -9.61 2.64
CA THR A 137 13.71 -10.67 3.48
C THR A 137 14.85 -10.18 4.37
N GLY A 138 15.60 -9.19 3.92
CA GLY A 138 16.68 -8.58 4.70
C GLY A 138 16.14 -7.72 5.85
N SER A 139 16.93 -7.58 6.92
CA SER A 139 16.58 -6.65 8.01
C SER A 139 16.87 -5.18 7.64
N THR A 140 17.67 -4.98 6.59
CA THR A 140 17.98 -3.69 5.96
C THR A 140 17.87 -3.81 4.43
N PRO A 141 17.63 -2.70 3.70
CA PRO A 141 17.64 -2.71 2.23
C PRO A 141 18.87 -3.37 1.61
N TRP A 142 20.05 -3.06 2.15
CA TRP A 142 21.31 -3.62 1.68
C TRP A 142 21.38 -5.14 1.87
N GLU A 143 20.97 -5.63 3.05
CA GLU A 143 20.93 -7.08 3.31
C GLU A 143 19.96 -7.80 2.36
N ASP A 144 18.81 -7.19 2.08
CA ASP A 144 17.81 -7.79 1.20
C ASP A 144 18.32 -7.97 -0.23
N LEU A 145 18.99 -6.95 -0.79
CA LEU A 145 19.56 -7.03 -2.13
C LEU A 145 20.74 -8.00 -2.18
N VAL A 146 21.64 -7.97 -1.20
CA VAL A 146 22.77 -8.90 -1.14
C VAL A 146 22.26 -10.34 -1.14
N MET A 147 21.24 -10.64 -0.33
CA MET A 147 20.59 -11.95 -0.34
C MET A 147 20.00 -12.27 -1.71
N ALA A 148 19.17 -11.38 -2.26
CA ALA A 148 18.51 -11.61 -3.55
C ALA A 148 19.53 -11.91 -4.67
N LEU A 149 20.64 -11.19 -4.72
CA LEU A 149 21.70 -11.40 -5.70
C LEU A 149 22.50 -12.70 -5.48
N GLU A 150 22.75 -13.09 -4.22
CA GLU A 150 23.34 -14.40 -3.91
C GLU A 150 22.44 -15.55 -4.39
N TYR A 151 21.12 -15.43 -4.19
CA TYR A 151 20.14 -16.41 -4.67
C TYR A 151 19.99 -16.39 -6.19
N ALA A 152 20.14 -15.23 -6.81
CA ALA A 152 20.26 -15.10 -8.26
C ALA A 152 21.56 -15.74 -8.80
N GLY A 153 22.46 -16.27 -7.95
CA GLY A 153 23.68 -16.94 -8.38
C GLY A 153 24.75 -15.99 -8.92
N MET A 154 24.63 -14.69 -8.59
CA MET A 154 25.63 -13.69 -8.95
C MET A 154 26.98 -14.03 -8.30
N ASN A 155 28.08 -13.65 -8.95
CA ASN A 155 29.40 -13.86 -8.39
C ASN A 155 29.61 -12.97 -7.16
N GLY A 156 30.11 -13.54 -6.06
CA GLY A 156 30.21 -12.85 -4.77
C GLY A 156 30.99 -11.53 -4.79
N ALA A 157 31.92 -11.36 -5.73
CA ALA A 157 32.68 -10.10 -5.91
C ALA A 157 31.80 -8.94 -6.43
N ASP A 158 30.78 -9.26 -7.22
CA ASP A 158 29.95 -8.28 -7.92
C ASP A 158 28.67 -7.92 -7.13
N ILE A 159 28.31 -8.74 -6.13
CA ILE A 159 27.07 -8.60 -5.35
C ILE A 159 26.99 -7.26 -4.61
N ILE A 160 28.05 -6.89 -3.87
CA ILE A 160 28.02 -5.67 -3.05
C ILE A 160 27.97 -4.41 -3.96
N PRO A 161 28.88 -4.24 -4.94
CA PRO A 161 28.81 -3.09 -5.84
C PRO A 161 27.44 -2.98 -6.55
N ARG A 162 26.89 -4.11 -7.01
CA ARG A 162 25.61 -4.12 -7.72
C ARG A 162 24.43 -3.79 -6.82
N ALA A 163 24.43 -4.27 -5.57
CA ALA A 163 23.40 -3.93 -4.60
C ALA A 163 23.41 -2.43 -4.25
N GLU A 164 24.59 -1.86 -4.05
CA GLU A 164 24.76 -0.43 -3.74
C GLU A 164 24.38 0.46 -4.92
N GLU A 165 24.78 0.08 -6.14
CA GLU A 165 24.40 0.78 -7.37
C GLU A 165 22.88 0.79 -7.57
N ALA A 166 22.21 -0.36 -7.39
CA ALA A 166 20.76 -0.45 -7.54
C ALA A 166 20.00 0.39 -6.48
N LEU A 167 20.48 0.42 -5.24
CA LEU A 167 19.92 1.29 -4.20
C LEU A 167 20.16 2.77 -4.49
N ALA A 168 21.34 3.12 -5.02
CA ALA A 168 21.65 4.48 -5.42
C ALA A 168 20.78 4.96 -6.58
N GLU A 169 20.53 4.09 -7.56
CA GLU A 169 19.68 4.40 -8.73
C GLU A 169 18.24 4.77 -8.32
N LEU A 170 17.74 4.20 -7.22
CA LEU A 170 16.43 4.49 -6.67
C LEU A 170 16.45 5.51 -5.51
N GLY A 171 17.57 6.21 -5.31
CA GLY A 171 17.70 7.25 -4.28
C GLY A 171 17.69 6.72 -2.83
N MET A 172 17.93 5.42 -2.62
CA MET A 172 17.85 4.76 -1.32
C MET A 172 19.20 4.66 -0.57
N SER A 173 20.28 5.30 -1.07
CA SER A 173 21.62 5.19 -0.47
C SER A 173 21.66 5.59 1.01
N ALA A 174 20.97 6.65 1.41
CA ALA A 174 20.94 7.09 2.82
C ALA A 174 20.22 6.10 3.75
N LEU A 175 19.31 5.29 3.21
CA LEU A 175 18.47 4.35 3.94
C LEU A 175 18.98 2.91 3.87
N MET A 176 20.10 2.66 3.18
CA MET A 176 20.56 1.30 2.86
C MET A 176 20.78 0.39 4.07
N HIS A 177 21.12 0.98 5.23
CA HIS A 177 21.35 0.29 6.50
C HIS A 177 20.25 0.56 7.54
N ALA A 178 19.22 1.33 7.18
CA ALA A 178 18.08 1.55 8.06
C ALA A 178 17.30 0.23 8.23
N PRO A 179 16.71 -0.03 9.41
CA PRO A 179 15.81 -1.15 9.58
C PRO A 179 14.65 -1.09 8.58
N VAL A 180 14.33 -2.20 7.90
CA VAL A 180 13.22 -2.25 6.92
C VAL A 180 11.89 -1.84 7.55
N SER A 181 11.69 -2.10 8.84
CA SER A 181 10.51 -1.69 9.60
C SER A 181 10.33 -0.17 9.70
N SER A 182 11.39 0.61 9.46
CA SER A 182 11.35 2.08 9.46
C SER A 182 11.03 2.68 8.09
N LEU A 183 11.08 1.88 7.03
CA LEU A 183 10.82 2.33 5.66
C LEU A 183 9.33 2.59 5.43
N SER A 184 9.02 3.64 4.67
CA SER A 184 7.65 3.88 4.18
C SER A 184 7.22 2.80 3.18
N GLY A 185 5.91 2.65 2.94
CA GLY A 185 5.40 1.72 1.91
C GLY A 185 6.03 1.97 0.53
N GLY A 186 6.16 3.24 0.13
CA GLY A 186 6.83 3.64 -1.11
C GLY A 186 8.29 3.22 -1.17
N GLN A 187 9.03 3.42 -0.07
CA GLN A 187 10.42 2.99 0.03
C GLN A 187 10.56 1.46 -0.01
N LYS A 188 9.60 0.71 0.56
CA LYS A 188 9.57 -0.75 0.46
C LYS A 188 9.30 -1.23 -0.98
N GLN A 189 8.47 -0.53 -1.73
CA GLN A 189 8.25 -0.85 -3.15
C GLN A 189 9.46 -0.52 -4.02
N LEU A 190 10.10 0.63 -3.78
CA LEU A 190 11.37 0.95 -4.42
C LEU A 190 12.42 -0.11 -4.09
N LEU A 191 12.50 -0.59 -2.85
CA LEU A 191 13.39 -1.69 -2.48
C LEU A 191 13.08 -2.98 -3.26
N ALA A 192 11.81 -3.35 -3.42
CA ALA A 192 11.41 -4.50 -4.22
C ALA A 192 11.83 -4.35 -5.70
N ALA A 193 11.64 -3.16 -6.28
CA ALA A 193 12.11 -2.84 -7.63
C ALA A 193 13.65 -2.84 -7.74
N ALA A 194 14.36 -2.41 -6.70
CA ALA A 194 15.82 -2.40 -6.64
C ALA A 194 16.39 -3.81 -6.80
N GLY A 195 15.78 -4.81 -6.15
CA GLY A 195 16.19 -6.21 -6.28
C GLY A 195 16.09 -6.72 -7.73
N ALA A 196 15.01 -6.36 -8.42
CA ALA A 196 14.79 -6.72 -9.82
C ALA A 196 15.78 -6.05 -10.77
N LEU A 197 16.04 -4.75 -10.55
CA LEU A 197 17.04 -3.97 -11.28
C LEU A 197 18.43 -4.56 -11.07
N ALA A 198 18.81 -4.86 -9.83
CA ALA A 198 20.12 -5.39 -9.47
C ALA A 198 20.42 -6.72 -10.20
N ALA A 199 19.39 -7.57 -10.38
CA ALA A 199 19.49 -8.83 -11.10
C ALA A 199 19.66 -8.70 -12.63
N GLY A 200 19.54 -7.49 -13.19
CA GLY A 200 19.75 -7.23 -14.62
C GLY A 200 18.62 -7.77 -15.51
N SER A 201 17.37 -7.68 -15.04
CA SER A 201 16.24 -8.28 -15.74
C SER A 201 15.87 -7.58 -17.05
N PRO A 202 15.53 -8.32 -18.13
CA PRO A 202 15.07 -7.76 -19.40
C PRO A 202 13.63 -7.23 -19.35
N ALA A 203 12.85 -7.64 -18.35
CA ALA A 203 11.47 -7.23 -18.16
C ALA A 203 11.11 -7.16 -16.67
N MET A 204 10.27 -6.21 -16.28
CA MET A 204 9.79 -6.06 -14.90
C MET A 204 8.26 -6.01 -14.89
N LEU A 205 7.66 -6.74 -13.96
CA LEU A 205 6.20 -6.84 -13.82
C LEU A 205 5.78 -6.19 -12.50
N PHE A 206 4.85 -5.26 -12.56
CA PHE A 206 4.30 -4.55 -11.41
C PHE A 206 2.83 -4.96 -11.23
N ASP A 207 2.49 -5.52 -10.06
CA ASP A 207 1.13 -5.96 -9.72
C ASP A 207 0.48 -4.95 -8.78
N GLU A 208 -0.27 -3.99 -9.33
CA GLU A 208 -0.93 -2.90 -8.59
C GLU A 208 0.00 -2.18 -7.61
N ALA A 209 1.27 -2.01 -7.97
CA ALA A 209 2.29 -1.48 -7.08
C ALA A 209 1.92 -0.07 -6.57
N ALA A 210 1.47 0.85 -7.43
CA ALA A 210 1.11 2.20 -6.99
C ALA A 210 -0.13 2.28 -6.06
N SER A 211 -0.96 1.24 -5.98
CA SER A 211 -2.28 1.29 -5.31
C SER A 211 -2.26 1.55 -3.80
N MET A 212 -1.14 1.28 -3.12
CA MET A 212 -0.97 1.47 -1.67
C MET A 212 0.00 2.62 -1.33
N LEU A 213 0.32 3.46 -2.31
CA LEU A 213 1.24 4.58 -2.15
C LEU A 213 0.51 5.92 -2.11
N ASP A 214 1.11 6.91 -1.46
CA ASP A 214 0.73 8.31 -1.65
C ASP A 214 1.12 8.76 -3.07
N ASN A 215 0.47 9.83 -3.56
CA ASN A 215 0.66 10.30 -4.94
C ASN A 215 2.12 10.60 -5.28
N ASP A 216 2.90 11.17 -4.36
CA ASP A 216 4.31 11.48 -4.61
C ASP A 216 5.15 10.21 -4.71
N SER A 217 4.95 9.26 -3.79
CA SER A 217 5.62 7.96 -3.81
C SER A 217 5.25 7.15 -5.07
N ALA A 218 3.97 7.12 -5.44
CA ALA A 218 3.47 6.42 -6.63
C ALA A 218 4.14 6.98 -7.90
N ARG A 219 4.24 8.30 -8.02
CA ARG A 219 4.91 8.96 -9.14
C ARG A 219 6.39 8.72 -9.17
N LEU A 220 7.05 8.75 -8.01
CA LEU A 220 8.47 8.45 -7.95
C LEU A 220 8.73 7.03 -8.46
N LEU A 221 7.90 6.07 -8.05
CA LEU A 221 7.96 4.68 -8.56
C LEU A 221 7.75 4.63 -10.08
N MET A 222 6.70 5.26 -10.61
CA MET A 222 6.44 5.29 -12.06
C MET A 222 7.57 5.98 -12.83
N LYS A 223 8.11 7.09 -12.32
CA LYS A 223 9.26 7.80 -12.90
C LYS A 223 10.48 6.90 -13.00
N HIS A 224 10.77 6.11 -11.97
CA HIS A 224 11.85 5.12 -12.01
C HIS A 224 11.56 3.98 -12.98
N ALA A 225 10.34 3.44 -13.01
CA ALA A 225 9.94 2.41 -13.97
C ALA A 225 10.06 2.91 -15.42
N ARG A 226 9.65 4.16 -15.71
CA ARG A 226 9.81 4.81 -17.02
C ARG A 226 11.28 5.03 -17.38
N ALA A 227 12.11 5.36 -16.40
CA ALA A 227 13.56 5.45 -16.61
C ALA A 227 14.16 4.08 -16.98
N MET A 228 13.71 3.00 -16.35
CA MET A 228 14.10 1.63 -16.71
C MET A 228 13.62 1.25 -18.12
N GLN A 229 12.39 1.61 -18.47
CA GLN A 229 11.84 1.35 -19.80
C GLN A 229 12.67 2.02 -20.91
N ARG A 230 13.08 3.28 -20.71
CA ARG A 230 13.96 4.00 -21.63
C ARG A 230 15.35 3.37 -21.78
N ARG A 231 15.79 2.53 -20.84
CA ARG A 231 17.04 1.75 -20.92
C ARG A 231 16.86 0.41 -21.66
N GLY A 232 15.65 0.12 -22.17
CA GLY A 232 15.34 -1.09 -22.94
C GLY A 232 14.81 -2.25 -22.11
N ILE A 233 14.42 -2.03 -20.85
CA ILE A 233 13.73 -3.02 -20.01
C ILE A 233 12.23 -2.97 -20.37
N ALA A 234 11.60 -4.11 -20.66
CA ALA A 234 10.14 -4.11 -20.85
C ALA A 234 9.43 -3.92 -19.50
N VAL A 235 8.38 -3.12 -19.45
CA VAL A 235 7.59 -2.90 -18.23
C VAL A 235 6.16 -3.36 -18.45
N VAL A 236 5.71 -4.30 -17.63
CA VAL A 236 4.30 -4.71 -17.55
C VAL A 236 3.72 -4.11 -16.28
N TRP A 237 2.75 -3.21 -16.44
CA TRP A 237 2.14 -2.45 -15.37
C TRP A 237 0.67 -2.87 -15.20
N VAL A 238 0.36 -3.63 -14.16
CA VAL A 238 -1.02 -3.94 -13.81
C VAL A 238 -1.58 -2.81 -12.97
N THR A 239 -2.67 -2.21 -13.42
CA THR A 239 -3.37 -1.17 -12.67
C THR A 239 -4.87 -1.22 -12.88
N GLN A 240 -5.60 -0.69 -11.90
CA GLN A 240 -7.02 -0.37 -11.99
C GLN A 240 -7.28 1.14 -11.98
N ASN A 241 -6.24 1.93 -11.75
CA ASN A 241 -6.31 3.39 -11.78
C ASN A 241 -6.02 3.88 -13.19
N MET A 242 -7.03 4.44 -13.86
CA MET A 242 -6.89 4.89 -15.24
C MET A 242 -6.08 6.19 -15.37
N ASP A 243 -5.84 6.89 -14.26
CA ASP A 243 -4.98 8.08 -14.23
C ASP A 243 -3.48 7.75 -14.36
N GLU A 244 -3.10 6.46 -14.29
CA GLU A 244 -1.72 5.99 -14.47
C GLU A 244 -1.35 5.72 -15.94
N LEU A 245 -2.32 5.83 -16.86
CA LEU A 245 -2.08 5.65 -18.29
C LEU A 245 -1.52 6.95 -18.88
N GLU A 246 -0.47 6.82 -19.70
CA GLU A 246 0.09 7.93 -20.49
C GLU A 246 -0.16 7.70 -21.99
N ALA A 247 -0.08 8.78 -22.78
CA ALA A 247 -0.20 8.70 -24.23
C ALA A 247 0.92 7.81 -24.82
N GLY A 248 0.57 7.00 -25.81
CA GLY A 248 1.47 6.04 -26.46
C GLY A 248 1.63 4.69 -25.73
N ASP A 249 1.05 4.53 -24.54
CA ASP A 249 1.06 3.24 -23.85
C ASP A 249 0.16 2.21 -24.55
N ARG A 250 0.56 0.93 -24.49
CA ARG A 250 -0.25 -0.18 -24.99
C ARG A 250 -1.06 -0.79 -23.86
N VAL A 251 -2.37 -0.96 -24.06
CA VAL A 251 -3.33 -1.40 -23.04
C VAL A 251 -3.94 -2.73 -23.43
N PHE A 252 -3.93 -3.67 -22.49
CA PHE A 252 -4.69 -4.92 -22.53
C PHE A 252 -5.76 -4.90 -21.46
N ALA A 253 -7.03 -4.97 -21.87
CA ALA A 253 -8.14 -4.98 -20.92
C ALA A 253 -8.71 -6.38 -20.73
N LEU A 254 -8.89 -6.77 -19.48
CA LEU A 254 -9.42 -8.06 -19.06
C LEU A 254 -10.79 -7.93 -18.40
N LYS A 255 -11.69 -8.85 -18.74
CA LYS A 255 -12.98 -9.05 -18.07
C LYS A 255 -13.32 -10.52 -18.03
N ASN A 256 -13.70 -11.02 -16.86
CA ASN A 256 -14.08 -12.43 -16.63
C ASN A 256 -13.08 -13.44 -17.23
N GLY A 257 -11.78 -13.19 -17.04
CA GLY A 257 -10.72 -14.07 -17.52
C GLY A 257 -10.44 -14.00 -19.02
N ARG A 258 -11.09 -13.10 -19.78
CA ARG A 258 -10.91 -12.94 -21.22
C ARG A 258 -10.37 -11.56 -21.56
N MET A 259 -9.62 -11.48 -22.65
CA MET A 259 -9.17 -10.21 -23.23
C MET A 259 -10.32 -9.56 -24.00
N VAL A 260 -10.73 -8.36 -23.60
CA VAL A 260 -11.80 -7.60 -24.26
C VAL A 260 -11.28 -6.48 -25.15
N TRP A 261 -10.02 -6.08 -24.98
CA TRP A 261 -9.39 -5.04 -25.78
C TRP A 261 -7.86 -5.17 -25.80
N GLU A 262 -7.27 -4.82 -26.94
CA GLU A 262 -5.86 -4.53 -27.13
C GLU A 262 -5.73 -3.28 -28.01
N GLY A 263 -4.94 -2.30 -27.58
CA GLY A 263 -4.72 -1.08 -28.37
C GLY A 263 -3.91 -0.04 -27.63
N SER A 264 -3.91 1.20 -28.12
CA SER A 264 -3.28 2.32 -27.43
C SER A 264 -4.18 2.90 -26.34
N SER A 265 -3.58 3.59 -25.36
CA SER A 265 -4.28 4.22 -24.24
C SER A 265 -5.29 5.29 -24.69
N GLU A 266 -5.01 6.06 -25.74
CA GLU A 266 -5.90 7.12 -26.22
C GLU A 266 -7.19 6.55 -26.82
N ARG A 267 -7.09 5.43 -27.54
CA ARG A 267 -8.26 4.74 -28.12
C ARG A 267 -9.03 3.92 -27.10
N PHE A 268 -8.45 3.61 -25.95
CA PHE A 268 -9.09 2.83 -24.90
C PHE A 268 -10.30 3.52 -24.27
N PHE A 269 -10.33 4.86 -24.31
CA PHE A 269 -11.42 5.67 -23.79
C PHE A 269 -12.43 6.12 -24.84
N SER A 270 -12.06 6.04 -26.12
CA SER A 270 -12.96 6.41 -27.22
C SER A 270 -14.15 5.45 -27.32
N PRO A 271 -15.38 5.94 -27.54
CA PRO A 271 -16.53 5.08 -27.81
C PRO A 271 -16.31 4.21 -29.04
N LEU A 272 -16.60 2.92 -28.93
CA LEU A 272 -16.68 2.02 -30.09
C LEU A 272 -17.96 2.27 -30.89
N ALA A 273 -18.09 1.63 -32.05
CA ALA A 273 -19.32 1.64 -32.84
C ALA A 273 -20.56 1.14 -32.04
N SER A 274 -20.35 0.33 -31.00
CA SER A 274 -21.38 -0.12 -30.05
C SER A 274 -21.89 0.98 -29.11
N GLY A 275 -21.23 2.14 -29.06
CA GLY A 275 -21.57 3.28 -28.21
C GLY A 275 -20.86 3.29 -26.85
N GLU A 276 -20.27 2.17 -26.41
CA GLU A 276 -19.48 2.08 -25.17
C GLU A 276 -17.98 2.10 -25.46
N SER A 277 -17.19 2.69 -24.56
CA SER A 277 -15.72 2.63 -24.65
C SER A 277 -15.18 1.29 -24.18
N PRO A 278 -14.01 0.84 -24.68
CA PRO A 278 -13.34 -0.36 -24.19
C PRO A 278 -13.11 -0.34 -22.66
N CYS A 279 -12.80 0.83 -22.10
CA CYS A 279 -12.69 1.05 -20.65
C CYS A 279 -13.96 0.63 -19.89
N ARG A 280 -15.13 1.11 -20.33
CA ARG A 280 -16.42 0.75 -19.71
C ARG A 280 -16.74 -0.74 -19.91
N LEU A 281 -16.44 -1.29 -21.10
CA LEU A 281 -16.62 -2.72 -21.36
C LEU A 281 -15.82 -3.58 -20.39
N ALA A 282 -14.62 -3.15 -20.00
CA ALA A 282 -13.77 -3.81 -18.99
C ALA A 282 -14.24 -3.63 -17.54
N GLY A 283 -15.35 -2.89 -17.30
CA GLY A 283 -15.86 -2.59 -15.97
C GLY A 283 -15.04 -1.52 -15.24
N LEU A 284 -14.35 -0.65 -15.97
CA LEU A 284 -13.53 0.44 -15.43
C LEU A 284 -14.19 1.80 -15.70
N GLU A 285 -13.76 2.80 -14.94
CA GLU A 285 -14.19 4.17 -15.10
C GLU A 285 -13.08 5.00 -15.75
N ALA A 286 -13.44 5.81 -16.75
CA ALA A 286 -12.49 6.65 -17.47
C ALA A 286 -12.02 7.85 -16.61
N PRO A 287 -10.79 8.37 -16.83
CA PRO A 287 -10.29 9.57 -16.18
C PRO A 287 -11.24 10.78 -16.33
N PHE A 288 -11.15 11.73 -15.41
CA PHE A 288 -12.01 12.92 -15.43
C PHE A 288 -11.90 13.71 -16.74
N ALA A 289 -10.68 13.88 -17.25
CA ALA A 289 -10.41 14.56 -18.52
C ALA A 289 -11.11 13.86 -19.70
N ALA A 290 -10.92 12.54 -19.83
CA ALA A 290 -11.56 11.73 -20.87
C ALA A 290 -13.08 11.79 -20.79
N ARG A 291 -13.66 11.69 -19.58
CA ARG A 291 -15.13 11.81 -19.39
C ARG A 291 -15.64 13.19 -19.78
N THR A 292 -14.92 14.25 -19.44
CA THR A 292 -15.28 15.62 -19.84
C THR A 292 -15.27 15.75 -21.36
N ALA A 293 -14.28 15.15 -22.02
CA ALA A 293 -14.20 15.12 -23.48
C ALA A 293 -15.34 14.32 -24.12
N MET A 294 -15.75 13.19 -23.54
CA MET A 294 -16.93 12.44 -23.99
C MET A 294 -18.22 13.27 -23.90
N GLU A 295 -18.38 14.05 -22.82
CA GLU A 295 -19.52 14.96 -22.65
C GLU A 295 -19.49 16.11 -23.68
N LEU A 296 -18.31 16.67 -23.96
CA LEU A 296 -18.12 17.66 -25.03
C LEU A 296 -18.44 17.08 -26.42
N ASN A 297 -18.03 15.83 -26.70
CA ASN A 297 -18.40 15.13 -27.93
C ASN A 297 -19.91 14.92 -28.03
N ALA A 298 -20.58 14.60 -26.90
CA ALA A 298 -22.04 14.49 -26.85
C ALA A 298 -22.75 15.83 -27.12
N LEU A 299 -22.11 16.95 -26.76
CA LEU A 299 -22.54 18.31 -27.10
C LEU A 299 -22.20 18.71 -28.56
N GLY A 300 -21.44 17.89 -29.30
CA GLY A 300 -21.12 18.09 -30.72
C GLY A 300 -19.71 18.64 -31.00
N PHE A 301 -18.88 18.83 -29.97
CA PHE A 301 -17.48 19.23 -30.11
C PHE A 301 -16.64 17.97 -30.35
N GLY A 302 -16.56 17.50 -31.60
CA GLY A 302 -15.96 16.21 -31.96
C GLY A 302 -14.44 16.15 -31.74
N MET A 303 -14.01 15.70 -30.56
CA MET A 303 -12.63 15.40 -30.26
C MET A 303 -12.24 13.99 -30.70
N ASP A 304 -11.23 13.91 -31.57
CA ASP A 304 -10.73 12.66 -32.17
C ASP A 304 -9.87 11.84 -31.18
N ALA A 305 -9.11 12.51 -30.31
CA ALA A 305 -8.27 11.89 -29.29
C ALA A 305 -8.80 12.25 -27.89
N MET A 306 -8.95 11.24 -27.03
CA MET A 306 -9.42 11.44 -25.65
C MET A 306 -8.26 11.90 -24.77
N PRO A 307 -8.36 13.07 -24.10
CA PRO A 307 -7.33 13.54 -23.18
C PRO A 307 -7.29 12.68 -21.92
N LEU A 308 -6.09 12.35 -21.46
CA LEU A 308 -5.86 11.49 -20.29
C LEU A 308 -5.79 12.29 -18.98
N ASN A 309 -5.40 13.55 -19.06
CA ASN A 309 -5.24 14.45 -17.92
C ASN A 309 -5.78 15.87 -18.20
N ALA A 310 -5.85 16.69 -17.15
CA ALA A 310 -6.37 18.05 -17.21
C ALA A 310 -5.59 18.97 -18.17
N GLY A 311 -4.26 18.80 -18.25
CA GLY A 311 -3.41 19.57 -19.16
C GLY A 311 -3.71 19.26 -20.63
N GLU A 312 -3.77 17.97 -20.98
CA GLU A 312 -4.14 17.51 -22.32
C GLU A 312 -5.56 17.97 -22.69
N LEU A 313 -6.52 17.97 -21.75
CA LEU A 313 -7.87 18.50 -21.99
C LEU A 313 -7.83 20.00 -22.32
N ALA A 314 -7.03 20.78 -21.60
CA ALA A 314 -6.87 22.21 -21.86
C ALA A 314 -6.20 22.47 -23.22
N GLU A 315 -5.16 21.72 -23.56
CA GLU A 315 -4.47 21.81 -24.84
C GLU A 315 -5.38 21.44 -26.01
N THR A 316 -6.06 20.29 -25.93
CA THR A 316 -7.00 19.82 -26.96
C THR A 316 -8.17 20.78 -27.15
N TRP A 317 -8.73 21.32 -26.05
CA TRP A 317 -9.78 22.32 -26.10
C TRP A 317 -9.30 23.64 -26.72
N SER A 318 -8.10 24.10 -26.39
CA SER A 318 -7.53 25.34 -26.95
C SER A 318 -7.23 25.24 -28.46
N GLY A 319 -6.85 24.06 -28.93
CA GLY A 319 -6.63 23.77 -30.36
C GLY A 319 -7.93 23.58 -31.16
N HIS A 320 -9.08 23.46 -30.49
CA HIS A 320 -10.40 23.31 -31.12
C HIS A 320 -10.90 24.68 -31.64
N GLY A 321 -10.28 25.15 -32.72
CA GLY A 321 -10.73 26.32 -33.48
C GLY A 321 -12.08 26.07 -34.15
N THR A 322 -12.98 27.04 -34.04
CA THR A 322 -14.32 27.19 -34.65
C THR A 322 -14.65 26.22 -35.78
N SER A 323 -15.04 24.99 -35.45
CA SER A 323 -15.66 24.06 -36.40
C SER A 323 -17.16 24.07 -36.16
N THR A 324 -17.92 24.49 -37.17
CA THR A 324 -19.37 24.63 -37.15
C THR A 324 -20.04 23.27 -36.96
N ALA A 325 -20.43 22.96 -35.73
CA ALA A 325 -21.25 21.79 -35.42
C ALA A 325 -22.74 22.10 -35.63
N SER A 326 -23.42 21.29 -36.44
CA SER A 326 -24.88 21.34 -36.59
C SER A 326 -25.56 20.63 -35.41
N HIS A 327 -26.28 21.36 -34.57
CA HIS A 327 -27.03 20.79 -33.44
C HIS A 327 -28.15 19.85 -33.90
N ARG A 328 -28.14 18.61 -33.40
CA ARG A 328 -29.36 17.87 -33.06
C ARG A 328 -29.39 17.69 -31.54
N SER A 329 -30.33 18.38 -30.88
CA SER A 329 -30.66 18.14 -29.49
C SER A 329 -31.07 16.68 -29.32
N ARG A 330 -30.25 15.90 -28.60
CA ARG A 330 -30.64 14.64 -28.00
C ARG A 330 -30.48 14.82 -26.49
N ASN A 331 -31.56 14.60 -25.75
CA ASN A 331 -31.50 14.45 -24.31
C ASN A 331 -30.50 13.35 -23.98
N ALA A 332 -29.42 13.70 -23.28
CA ALA A 332 -28.48 12.74 -22.74
C ALA A 332 -29.23 11.80 -21.79
N PRO A 333 -29.08 10.48 -21.92
CA PRO A 333 -29.57 9.56 -20.90
C PRO A 333 -28.70 9.76 -19.66
N SER A 334 -29.26 10.39 -18.63
CA SER A 334 -28.72 10.32 -17.27
C SER A 334 -28.87 8.88 -16.77
N ALA A 335 -27.94 8.01 -17.17
CA ALA A 335 -27.79 6.67 -16.62
C ALA A 335 -27.10 6.78 -15.25
N VAL A 336 -27.83 7.34 -14.28
CA VAL A 336 -27.52 7.14 -12.87
C VAL A 336 -28.14 5.79 -12.52
N PHE A 337 -27.30 4.78 -12.28
CA PHE A 337 -27.74 3.57 -11.59
C PHE A 337 -28.27 4.00 -10.21
N ARG A 338 -29.58 4.18 -10.10
CA ARG A 338 -30.27 4.38 -8.83
C ARG A 338 -30.44 3.03 -8.16
N GLU A 339 -29.39 2.52 -7.56
CA GLU A 339 -29.55 1.61 -6.43
C GLU A 339 -29.72 2.41 -5.16
N SER A 340 -30.57 1.92 -4.26
CA SER A 340 -31.01 2.60 -3.04
C SER A 340 -29.83 3.05 -2.18
N SER A 341 -29.61 4.37 -2.09
CA SER A 341 -28.73 4.97 -1.09
C SER A 341 -29.22 4.60 0.31
N PRO A 342 -28.33 4.26 1.25
CA PRO A 342 -28.73 3.89 2.61
C PRO A 342 -29.48 5.06 3.27
N SER A 343 -30.62 4.77 3.88
CA SER A 343 -31.39 5.78 4.60
C SER A 343 -30.59 6.28 5.82
N PRO A 344 -30.51 7.61 6.07
CA PRO A 344 -29.85 8.16 7.26
C PRO A 344 -30.35 7.55 8.58
N ALA A 345 -31.59 7.08 8.62
CA ALA A 345 -32.16 6.42 9.80
C ALA A 345 -31.45 5.11 10.17
N MET A 346 -30.91 4.38 9.19
CA MET A 346 -30.20 3.10 9.42
C MET A 346 -28.84 3.31 10.10
N LEU A 347 -28.21 4.46 9.86
CA LEU A 347 -26.86 4.81 10.30
C LEU A 347 -26.84 5.86 11.42
N LYS A 348 -28.00 6.16 12.02
CA LYS A 348 -28.13 7.15 13.09
C LYS A 348 -27.27 6.77 14.30
N PRO A 349 -26.35 7.65 14.73
CA PRO A 349 -25.55 7.44 15.94
C PRO A 349 -26.40 7.15 17.18
N ARG A 350 -25.83 6.41 18.14
CA ARG A 350 -26.49 6.09 19.41
C ARG A 350 -26.73 7.32 20.29
N SER A 351 -25.91 8.36 20.15
CA SER A 351 -26.00 9.61 20.90
C SER A 351 -25.49 10.78 20.05
N VAL A 352 -25.67 12.01 20.52
CA VAL A 352 -25.14 13.21 19.83
C VAL A 352 -23.60 13.12 19.84
N PRO A 353 -22.92 13.24 18.69
CA PRO A 353 -21.48 13.07 18.63
C PRO A 353 -20.79 14.16 19.44
N ARG A 354 -19.99 13.73 20.42
CA ARG A 354 -19.12 14.61 21.19
C ARG A 354 -17.84 14.88 20.41
N ASP A 355 -17.17 15.99 20.69
CA ASP A 355 -15.89 16.32 20.07
C ASP A 355 -14.81 15.29 20.44
N LEU A 356 -14.00 14.90 19.47
CA LEU A 356 -12.85 14.02 19.70
C LEU A 356 -11.60 14.87 19.88
N ILE A 357 -11.06 14.86 21.10
CA ILE A 357 -10.00 15.78 21.53
C ILE A 357 -8.74 14.98 21.86
N LEU A 358 -7.63 15.31 21.20
CA LEU A 358 -6.31 14.77 21.45
C LEU A 358 -5.43 15.89 22.02
N THR A 359 -4.85 15.66 23.19
CA THR A 359 -4.01 16.65 23.90
C THR A 359 -2.64 16.05 24.16
N GLU A 360 -1.65 16.49 23.37
CA GLU A 360 -0.26 16.03 23.44
C GLU A 360 -0.12 14.50 23.51
N ALA A 361 -1.00 13.80 22.79
CA ALA A 361 -1.10 12.36 22.83
C ALA A 361 0.13 11.75 22.16
N VAL A 362 0.96 11.04 22.92
CA VAL A 362 2.16 10.35 22.42
C VAL A 362 1.87 8.85 22.40
N PRO A 363 1.64 8.22 21.24
CA PRO A 363 1.35 6.80 21.16
C PRO A 363 2.59 5.97 21.44
N ARG A 364 2.40 4.83 22.10
CA ARG A 364 3.48 3.88 22.35
C ARG A 364 3.76 3.06 21.08
N ILE A 365 4.94 3.25 20.50
CA ILE A 365 5.44 2.46 19.37
C ILE A 365 6.53 1.51 19.87
N PRO A 366 6.37 0.18 19.72
CA PRO A 366 7.42 -0.77 20.08
C PRO A 366 8.70 -0.53 19.28
N GLY A 367 9.84 -0.36 19.94
CA GLY A 367 11.15 -0.25 19.28
C GLY A 367 11.49 1.11 18.68
N ALA A 368 10.60 2.11 18.76
CA ALA A 368 10.89 3.49 18.38
C ALA A 368 10.95 4.39 19.62
N ASP A 369 11.82 5.39 19.58
CA ASP A 369 11.81 6.48 20.56
C ASP A 369 10.54 7.30 20.31
N GLY A 370 9.54 7.13 21.19
CA GLY A 370 8.20 7.72 21.06
C GLY A 370 8.20 9.26 21.13
N SER A 371 8.72 9.91 20.09
CA SER A 371 8.91 11.36 20.02
C SER A 371 7.73 12.12 19.42
N ARG A 372 6.75 11.42 18.81
CA ARG A 372 5.66 12.08 18.08
C ARG A 372 4.45 12.28 18.97
N SER A 373 4.12 13.55 19.20
CA SER A 373 2.98 14.00 19.98
C SER A 373 1.90 14.54 19.05
N PHE A 374 0.66 14.09 19.23
CA PHE A 374 -0.49 14.50 18.44
C PHE A 374 -1.42 15.39 19.27
N SER A 375 -1.71 16.58 18.76
CA SER A 375 -2.73 17.47 19.31
C SER A 375 -3.70 17.85 18.19
N ALA A 376 -4.99 17.57 18.40
CA ALA A 376 -6.04 17.84 17.42
C ALA A 376 -7.41 17.87 18.11
N CYS A 377 -8.35 18.63 17.56
CA CYS A 377 -9.75 18.62 18.00
C CYS A 377 -10.64 18.45 16.77
N PHE A 378 -11.33 17.30 16.69
CA PHE A 378 -12.28 17.00 15.62
C PHE A 378 -13.70 17.21 16.13
N ARG A 379 -14.46 18.05 15.42
CA ARG A 379 -15.81 18.42 15.83
C ARG A 379 -16.83 17.34 15.48
N GLY A 380 -17.72 17.03 16.42
CA GLY A 380 -18.82 16.09 16.19
C GLY A 380 -19.69 16.50 14.99
N GLY A 381 -20.15 15.51 14.21
CA GLY A 381 -21.04 15.76 13.06
C GLY A 381 -20.35 16.25 11.78
N ARG A 382 -19.02 16.36 11.76
CA ARG A 382 -18.23 16.69 10.56
C ARG A 382 -17.55 15.46 9.99
N LEU A 383 -17.36 15.45 8.67
CA LEU A 383 -16.46 14.55 7.96
C LEU A 383 -15.11 15.25 7.73
N THR A 384 -14.09 14.84 8.47
CA THR A 384 -12.72 15.36 8.33
C THR A 384 -11.85 14.36 7.58
N LEU A 385 -11.21 14.79 6.50
CA LEU A 385 -10.16 14.00 5.84
C LEU A 385 -8.82 14.24 6.51
N LEU A 386 -8.05 13.17 6.68
CA LEU A 386 -6.71 13.22 7.23
C LEU A 386 -5.70 12.98 6.11
N VAL A 387 -5.02 14.05 5.69
CA VAL A 387 -4.07 14.03 4.57
C VAL A 387 -2.64 14.21 5.07
N GLY A 388 -1.68 13.69 4.33
CA GLY A 388 -0.25 13.83 4.62
C GLY A 388 0.56 12.71 4.01
N SER A 389 1.88 12.92 3.89
CA SER A 389 2.80 11.97 3.28
C SER A 389 2.81 10.59 3.97
N ASN A 390 3.30 9.56 3.29
CA ASN A 390 3.49 8.26 3.91
C ASN A 390 4.46 8.35 5.10
N GLY A 391 4.10 7.68 6.19
CA GLY A 391 4.86 7.74 7.44
C GLY A 391 4.66 9.02 8.26
N SER A 392 3.74 9.92 7.89
CA SER A 392 3.38 11.10 8.70
C SER A 392 2.67 10.74 10.01
N GLY A 393 2.15 9.52 10.15
CA GLY A 393 1.51 9.02 11.36
C GLY A 393 -0.02 8.93 11.33
N LYS A 394 -0.66 9.06 10.16
CA LYS A 394 -2.14 8.97 9.98
C LYS A 394 -2.75 7.74 10.67
N SER A 395 -2.27 6.54 10.31
CA SER A 395 -2.72 5.28 10.92
C SER A 395 -2.48 5.24 12.42
N THR A 396 -1.33 5.75 12.88
CA THR A 396 -0.99 5.80 14.31
C THR A 396 -1.94 6.72 15.09
N LEU A 397 -2.33 7.86 14.52
CA LEU A 397 -3.29 8.79 15.10
C LEU A 397 -4.69 8.15 15.18
N LEU A 398 -5.15 7.49 14.11
CA LEU A 398 -6.43 6.79 14.08
C LEU A 398 -6.48 5.62 15.07
N GLU A 399 -5.43 4.80 15.13
CA GLU A 399 -5.32 3.67 16.07
C GLU A 399 -5.29 4.13 17.54
N ALA A 400 -4.60 5.24 17.83
CA ALA A 400 -4.56 5.83 19.16
C ALA A 400 -5.94 6.39 19.55
N SER A 401 -6.58 7.10 18.62
CA SER A 401 -7.92 7.66 18.78
C SER A 401 -8.98 6.58 18.99
N GLY A 402 -8.88 5.46 18.28
CA GLY A 402 -9.78 4.30 18.40
C GLY A 402 -9.52 3.42 19.62
N GLY A 403 -8.53 3.74 20.46
CA GLY A 403 -8.19 3.00 21.68
C GLY A 403 -7.53 1.63 21.42
N VAL A 404 -7.03 1.41 20.21
CA VAL A 404 -6.30 0.19 19.83
C VAL A 404 -4.83 0.31 20.24
N ARG A 405 -4.25 1.51 20.08
CA ARG A 405 -2.87 1.81 20.45
C ARG A 405 -2.81 2.62 21.76
N PRO A 406 -2.08 2.14 22.79
CA PRO A 406 -1.95 2.86 24.05
C PRO A 406 -1.05 4.07 23.93
N LEU A 407 -1.26 5.03 24.81
CA LEU A 407 -0.41 6.21 24.96
C LEU A 407 0.79 5.95 25.90
N ALA A 408 1.91 6.57 25.57
CA ALA A 408 3.07 6.75 26.44
C ALA A 408 2.87 7.98 27.36
N SER A 409 2.32 9.07 26.83
CA SER A 409 1.94 10.30 27.53
C SER A 409 0.80 11.02 26.80
N GLY A 410 0.26 12.08 27.40
CA GLY A 410 -0.89 12.84 26.86
C GLY A 410 -2.24 12.19 27.17
N ASP A 411 -3.29 12.77 26.61
CA ASP A 411 -4.69 12.37 26.83
C ASP A 411 -5.50 12.37 25.52
N ILE A 412 -6.48 11.48 25.43
CA ILE A 412 -7.47 11.44 24.35
C ILE A 412 -8.83 11.37 25.00
N ARG A 413 -9.75 12.26 24.61
CA ARG A 413 -11.08 12.39 25.21
C ARG A 413 -12.16 12.41 24.13
N LEU A 414 -13.34 11.92 24.49
CA LEU A 414 -14.57 12.09 23.74
C LEU A 414 -15.50 13.00 24.56
N GLY A 415 -15.55 14.28 24.19
CA GLY A 415 -16.04 15.35 25.03
C GLY A 415 -15.24 15.41 26.34
N GLU A 416 -15.93 15.27 27.47
CA GLU A 416 -15.30 15.28 28.78
C GLU A 416 -14.75 13.92 29.23
N GLU A 417 -15.07 12.83 28.53
CA GLU A 417 -14.71 11.48 28.99
C GLU A 417 -13.35 11.05 28.43
N PRO A 418 -12.38 10.67 29.28
CA PRO A 418 -11.09 10.16 28.81
C PRO A 418 -11.23 8.76 28.22
N LEU A 419 -10.54 8.52 27.11
CA LEU A 419 -10.41 7.22 26.45
C LEU A 419 -9.60 6.24 27.30
N TRP A 420 -8.64 6.71 28.07
CA TRP A 420 -7.76 5.88 28.89
C TRP A 420 -7.91 6.19 30.38
N SER A 421 -8.22 5.18 31.17
CA SER A 421 -8.13 5.24 32.64
C SER A 421 -6.90 4.44 33.09
N GLY A 422 -5.75 5.11 33.11
CA GLY A 422 -4.45 4.46 33.35
C GLY A 422 -4.04 3.55 32.18
N ARG A 423 -3.99 2.23 32.41
CA ARG A 423 -3.61 1.23 31.35
C ARG A 423 -4.79 0.51 30.72
N ARG A 424 -6.03 0.87 31.06
CA ARG A 424 -7.24 0.25 30.52
C ARG A 424 -8.07 1.30 29.78
N PRO A 425 -8.60 0.99 28.60
CA PRO A 425 -9.45 1.92 27.88
C PRO A 425 -10.85 1.99 28.52
N ASN A 426 -11.47 3.16 28.45
CA ASN A 426 -12.84 3.41 28.88
C ASN A 426 -13.81 2.75 27.89
N ARG A 427 -14.63 1.84 28.41
CA ARG A 427 -15.52 1.02 27.57
C ARG A 427 -16.62 1.84 26.91
N ASP A 428 -17.16 2.86 27.58
CA ASP A 428 -18.27 3.64 27.04
C ASP A 428 -17.81 4.53 25.89
N VAL A 429 -16.61 5.12 26.02
CA VAL A 429 -15.92 5.81 24.92
C VAL A 429 -15.65 4.83 23.77
N LEU A 430 -15.06 3.66 24.03
CA LEU A 430 -14.81 2.65 22.99
C LEU A 430 -16.09 2.23 22.25
N LEU A 431 -17.22 2.07 22.94
CA LEU A 431 -18.50 1.72 22.32
C LEU A 431 -19.02 2.82 21.39
N SER A 432 -18.58 4.06 21.58
CA SER A 432 -18.94 5.23 20.77
C SER A 432 -18.05 5.40 19.53
N LEU A 433 -16.92 4.69 19.44
CA LEU A 433 -15.98 4.77 18.32
C LEU A 433 -16.06 3.52 17.42
N GLY A 434 -16.07 3.69 16.10
CA GLY A 434 -15.91 2.61 15.13
C GLY A 434 -14.63 2.82 14.34
N ILE A 435 -13.73 1.82 14.31
CA ILE A 435 -12.44 1.93 13.61
C ILE A 435 -12.30 0.88 12.51
N ALA A 436 -11.90 1.30 11.32
CA ALA A 436 -11.39 0.44 10.26
C ALA A 436 -9.87 0.60 10.19
N LEU A 437 -9.13 -0.50 10.28
CA LEU A 437 -7.68 -0.52 10.07
C LEU A 437 -7.36 -0.74 8.58
N GLN A 438 -6.19 -0.25 8.14
CA GLN A 438 -5.74 -0.20 6.74
C GLN A 438 -5.95 -1.48 5.91
N GLN A 439 -5.82 -2.68 6.50
CA GLN A 439 -6.01 -3.96 5.80
C GLN A 439 -7.27 -4.68 6.28
N ALA A 440 -8.44 -4.25 5.80
CA ALA A 440 -9.74 -4.86 6.11
C ALA A 440 -9.84 -6.35 5.76
N GLU A 441 -9.19 -6.77 4.67
CA GLU A 441 -9.26 -8.12 4.08
C GLU A 441 -8.59 -9.21 4.93
N THR A 442 -7.82 -8.83 5.96
CA THR A 442 -7.08 -9.75 6.82
C THR A 442 -7.67 -9.88 8.23
N GLN A 443 -8.91 -9.40 8.42
CA GLN A 443 -9.51 -9.16 9.74
C GLN A 443 -10.56 -10.18 10.18
N TRP A 444 -10.66 -11.33 9.51
CA TRP A 444 -11.76 -12.27 9.71
C TRP A 444 -11.42 -13.32 10.77
N PHE A 445 -12.34 -13.55 11.71
CA PHE A 445 -12.15 -14.47 12.83
C PHE A 445 -13.12 -15.65 12.84
N ALA A 446 -14.21 -15.52 12.10
CA ALA A 446 -15.31 -16.45 12.12
C ALA A 446 -15.38 -17.29 10.85
N LYS A 447 -16.06 -18.43 10.97
CA LYS A 447 -16.33 -19.36 9.88
C LYS A 447 -17.47 -18.90 8.96
N SER A 448 -18.17 -17.82 9.31
CA SER A 448 -19.23 -17.23 8.48
C SER A 448 -19.34 -15.72 8.65
N VAL A 449 -19.81 -15.04 7.60
CA VAL A 449 -20.13 -13.60 7.59
C VAL A 449 -21.08 -13.22 8.73
N ARG A 450 -22.09 -14.05 9.00
CA ARG A 450 -23.03 -13.87 10.10
C ARG A 450 -22.35 -13.85 11.46
N GLU A 451 -21.49 -14.83 11.73
CA GLU A 451 -20.76 -14.90 12.99
C GLU A 451 -19.78 -13.73 13.16
N GLU A 452 -19.21 -13.25 12.05
CA GLU A 452 -18.33 -12.09 11.99
C GLU A 452 -19.05 -10.80 12.41
N LEU A 453 -20.25 -10.57 11.86
CA LEU A 453 -21.13 -9.47 12.22
C LEU A 453 -21.65 -9.59 13.67
N HIS A 454 -21.99 -10.80 14.10
CA HIS A 454 -22.38 -11.07 15.48
C HIS A 454 -21.26 -10.77 16.47
N TYR A 455 -20.02 -11.08 16.12
CA TYR A 455 -18.84 -10.79 16.93
C TYR A 455 -18.67 -9.27 17.11
N SER A 456 -18.73 -8.50 16.03
CA SER A 456 -18.68 -7.02 16.08
C SER A 456 -19.84 -6.41 16.88
N ALA A 457 -21.03 -7.00 16.81
CA ALA A 457 -22.21 -6.54 17.55
C ALA A 457 -22.23 -6.99 19.03
N LYS A 458 -21.39 -7.95 19.44
CA LYS A 458 -21.36 -8.53 20.80
C LYS A 458 -21.12 -7.49 21.91
N PRO A 459 -20.17 -6.55 21.80
CA PRO A 459 -19.84 -5.62 22.89
C PRO A 459 -21.00 -4.70 23.30
N TYR A 460 -21.93 -4.46 22.36
CA TYR A 460 -23.11 -3.60 22.52
C TYR A 460 -24.26 -4.26 23.29
N ARG A 461 -24.16 -5.57 23.61
CA ARG A 461 -25.16 -6.31 24.40
C ARG A 461 -26.60 -6.21 23.86
N LEU A 462 -26.75 -6.20 22.53
CA LEU A 462 -28.04 -6.13 21.84
C LEU A 462 -28.86 -7.42 22.01
N ALA A 463 -30.18 -7.29 22.15
CA ALA A 463 -31.14 -8.40 22.10
C ALA A 463 -31.12 -9.11 20.74
N GLY A 464 -31.59 -10.36 20.67
CA GLY A 464 -31.52 -11.19 19.46
C GLY A 464 -32.15 -10.55 18.22
N GLU A 465 -33.39 -10.09 18.32
CA GLU A 465 -34.12 -9.43 17.22
C GLU A 465 -33.44 -8.12 16.79
N GLU A 466 -33.08 -7.27 17.75
CA GLU A 466 -32.39 -6.00 17.48
C GLU A 466 -31.03 -6.22 16.80
N ARG A 467 -30.29 -7.22 17.25
CA ARG A 467 -29.02 -7.61 16.65
C ARG A 467 -29.21 -8.06 15.21
N SER A 468 -30.18 -8.94 14.95
CA SER A 468 -30.49 -9.42 13.60
C SER A 468 -30.94 -8.29 12.69
N ARG A 469 -31.75 -7.35 13.20
CA ARG A 469 -32.15 -6.14 12.47
C ARG A 469 -30.95 -5.28 12.08
N ARG A 470 -30.08 -4.92 13.03
CA ARG A 470 -28.88 -4.11 12.74
C ARG A 470 -27.92 -4.78 11.76
N ILE A 471 -27.79 -6.10 11.84
CA ILE A 471 -26.95 -6.86 10.92
C ILE A 471 -27.49 -6.78 9.50
N ARG A 472 -28.82 -6.95 9.30
CA ARG A 472 -29.45 -6.78 7.98
C ARG A 472 -29.28 -5.36 7.45
N GLU A 473 -29.55 -4.35 8.27
CA GLU A 473 -29.38 -2.95 7.89
C GLU A 473 -27.93 -2.61 7.53
N ALA A 474 -26.95 -3.20 8.24
CA ALA A 474 -25.54 -2.99 7.95
C ALA A 474 -25.10 -3.67 6.63
N MET A 475 -25.59 -4.87 6.35
CA MET A 475 -25.37 -5.57 5.07
C MET A 475 -25.97 -4.77 3.91
N GLU A 476 -27.22 -4.32 4.07
CA GLU A 476 -27.90 -3.48 3.10
C GLU A 476 -27.15 -2.17 2.89
N ALA A 477 -26.77 -1.46 3.96
CA ALA A 477 -25.99 -0.23 3.85
C ALA A 477 -24.66 -0.46 3.12
N ALA A 478 -23.99 -1.59 3.34
CA ALA A 478 -22.77 -1.97 2.65
C ALA A 478 -22.96 -2.52 1.23
N GLY A 479 -24.20 -2.69 0.74
CA GLY A 479 -24.46 -3.25 -0.59
C GLY A 479 -24.06 -4.73 -0.68
N LEU A 480 -24.32 -5.50 0.38
CA LEU A 480 -24.05 -6.93 0.45
C LEU A 480 -25.35 -7.72 0.52
N ASP A 481 -25.48 -8.71 -0.34
CA ASP A 481 -26.63 -9.61 -0.36
C ASP A 481 -26.73 -10.44 0.91
N ALA A 482 -27.96 -10.64 1.38
CA ALA A 482 -28.23 -11.44 2.57
C ALA A 482 -27.79 -12.92 2.41
N GLU A 483 -27.69 -13.41 1.18
CA GLU A 483 -27.21 -14.77 0.86
C GLU A 483 -25.75 -14.99 1.27
N LEU A 484 -24.96 -13.92 1.39
CA LEU A 484 -23.57 -14.00 1.82
C LEU A 484 -23.42 -14.29 3.31
N LEU A 485 -24.48 -14.18 4.12
CA LEU A 485 -24.41 -14.34 5.58
C LEU A 485 -23.83 -15.68 6.02
N ASP A 486 -24.11 -16.76 5.27
CA ASP A 486 -23.67 -18.10 5.64
C ASP A 486 -22.39 -18.53 4.90
N ARG A 487 -21.81 -17.65 4.06
CA ARG A 487 -20.52 -17.85 3.39
C ARG A 487 -19.36 -17.62 4.37
N ASP A 488 -18.25 -18.29 4.11
CA ASP A 488 -16.98 -18.00 4.78
C ASP A 488 -16.47 -16.62 4.32
N PRO A 489 -16.18 -15.66 5.24
CA PRO A 489 -15.67 -14.33 4.88
C PRO A 489 -14.45 -14.37 3.98
N TRP A 490 -13.61 -15.41 4.09
CA TRP A 490 -12.41 -15.55 3.28
C TRP A 490 -12.67 -15.97 1.84
N THR A 491 -13.86 -16.47 1.52
CA THR A 491 -14.27 -16.86 0.15
C THR A 491 -14.90 -15.71 -0.63
N LEU A 492 -15.17 -14.59 0.04
CA LEU A 492 -15.68 -13.37 -0.60
C LEU A 492 -14.59 -12.71 -1.45
N SER A 493 -15.00 -11.98 -2.49
CA SER A 493 -14.07 -11.14 -3.27
C SER A 493 -13.45 -10.05 -2.39
N GLY A 494 -12.27 -9.52 -2.73
CA GLY A 494 -11.61 -8.45 -1.94
C GLY A 494 -12.52 -7.23 -1.73
N GLY A 495 -13.27 -6.83 -2.76
CA GLY A 495 -14.27 -5.76 -2.65
C GLY A 495 -15.40 -6.10 -1.66
N GLN A 496 -15.96 -7.32 -1.74
CA GLN A 496 -16.97 -7.79 -0.78
C GLN A 496 -16.43 -7.86 0.65
N GLN A 497 -15.18 -8.29 0.83
CA GLN A 497 -14.50 -8.31 2.12
C GLN A 497 -14.40 -6.90 2.72
N ARG A 498 -14.01 -5.88 1.94
CA ARG A 498 -13.96 -4.48 2.44
C ARG A 498 -15.34 -3.94 2.78
N ARG A 499 -16.36 -4.21 1.95
CA ARG A 499 -17.75 -3.84 2.24
C ARG A 499 -18.24 -4.52 3.53
N LEU A 500 -17.85 -5.78 3.77
CA LEU A 500 -18.16 -6.49 5.00
C LEU A 500 -17.49 -5.87 6.23
N ALA A 501 -16.25 -5.37 6.09
CA ALA A 501 -15.54 -4.71 7.18
C ALA A 501 -16.27 -3.42 7.58
N LEU A 502 -16.73 -2.66 6.58
CA LEU A 502 -17.55 -1.47 6.80
C LEU A 502 -18.89 -1.83 7.47
N ALA A 503 -19.58 -2.88 6.99
CA ALA A 503 -20.80 -3.42 7.61
C ALA A 503 -20.58 -3.77 9.09
N CYS A 504 -19.47 -4.41 9.42
CA CYS A 504 -19.09 -4.76 10.79
C CYS A 504 -18.96 -3.56 11.72
N ILE A 505 -18.50 -2.42 11.20
CA ILE A 505 -18.35 -1.19 11.98
C ILE A 505 -19.70 -0.49 12.16
N VAL A 506 -20.44 -0.30 11.07
CA VAL A 506 -21.70 0.44 11.09
C VAL A 506 -22.83 -0.30 11.81
N ALA A 507 -22.77 -1.63 11.92
CA ALA A 507 -23.68 -2.43 12.75
C ALA A 507 -23.71 -1.98 14.23
N GLY A 508 -22.62 -1.37 14.70
CA GLY A 508 -22.51 -0.78 16.04
C GLY A 508 -23.22 0.56 16.21
N ARG A 509 -23.53 1.26 15.11
CA ARG A 509 -23.98 2.67 15.06
C ARG A 509 -23.10 3.59 15.93
N PRO A 510 -21.78 3.65 15.68
CA PRO A 510 -20.87 4.48 16.48
C PRO A 510 -21.20 5.98 16.33
N GLU A 511 -20.73 6.82 17.25
CA GLU A 511 -20.74 8.28 17.14
C GLU A 511 -19.68 8.79 16.16
N TRP A 512 -18.55 8.08 16.11
CA TRP A 512 -17.41 8.39 15.24
C TRP A 512 -17.00 7.19 14.38
N LEU A 513 -16.77 7.44 13.09
CA LEU A 513 -16.08 6.53 12.18
C LEU A 513 -14.61 6.99 12.01
N LEU A 514 -13.66 6.14 12.39
CA LEU A 514 -12.23 6.33 12.24
C LEU A 514 -11.75 5.36 11.16
N LEU A 515 -11.59 5.82 9.92
CA LEU A 515 -11.33 4.94 8.79
C LEU A 515 -9.94 5.18 8.24
N ASP A 516 -9.10 4.15 8.24
CA ASP A 516 -7.75 4.20 7.69
C ASP A 516 -7.73 3.59 6.28
N GLU A 517 -7.54 4.42 5.25
CA GLU A 517 -7.52 4.03 3.82
C GLU A 517 -8.73 3.18 3.36
N PRO A 518 -9.99 3.56 3.67
CA PRO A 518 -11.14 2.71 3.36
C PRO A 518 -11.43 2.56 1.87
N SER A 519 -10.94 3.47 1.02
CA SER A 519 -11.12 3.43 -0.44
C SER A 519 -10.05 2.58 -1.15
N ALA A 520 -8.97 2.21 -0.48
CA ALA A 520 -7.86 1.50 -1.12
C ALA A 520 -8.32 0.18 -1.75
N GLY A 521 -8.03 0.03 -3.05
CA GLY A 521 -8.36 -1.12 -3.88
C GLY A 521 -9.85 -1.36 -4.16
N LEU A 522 -10.76 -0.47 -3.72
CA LEU A 522 -12.18 -0.58 -4.08
C LEU A 522 -12.33 -0.21 -5.56
N ASP A 523 -13.26 -0.87 -6.24
CA ASP A 523 -13.72 -0.43 -7.56
C ASP A 523 -14.62 0.81 -7.41
N ALA A 524 -15.08 1.33 -8.55
CA ALA A 524 -15.95 2.51 -8.60
C ALA A 524 -17.23 2.32 -7.75
N GLU A 525 -17.88 1.16 -7.87
CA GLU A 525 -19.09 0.82 -7.11
C GLU A 525 -18.83 0.78 -5.60
N GLY A 526 -17.75 0.11 -5.18
CA GLY A 526 -17.35 0.06 -3.78
C GLY A 526 -17.04 1.45 -3.20
N THR A 527 -16.37 2.30 -3.99
CA THR A 527 -16.04 3.68 -3.61
C THR A 527 -17.29 4.54 -3.45
N GLU A 528 -18.24 4.44 -4.39
CA GLU A 528 -19.53 5.13 -4.30
C GLU A 528 -20.34 4.69 -3.07
N ARG A 529 -20.32 3.39 -2.74
CA ARG A 529 -21.00 2.86 -1.56
C ARG A 529 -20.39 3.38 -0.27
N LEU A 530 -19.05 3.43 -0.17
CA LEU A 530 -18.33 4.05 0.94
C LEU A 530 -18.75 5.52 1.11
N CYS A 531 -18.71 6.31 0.03
CA CYS A 531 -19.13 7.71 0.05
C CYS A 531 -20.59 7.86 0.50
N SER A 532 -21.48 6.97 0.06
CA SER A 532 -22.89 6.96 0.45
C SER A 532 -23.08 6.70 1.94
N ILE A 533 -22.33 5.74 2.52
CA ILE A 533 -22.35 5.46 3.96
C ILE A 533 -21.84 6.66 4.76
N LEU A 534 -20.74 7.28 4.33
CA LEU A 534 -20.18 8.47 5.00
C LEU A 534 -21.15 9.65 4.98
N LYS A 535 -21.77 9.93 3.82
CA LYS A 535 -22.81 10.96 3.67
C LYS A 535 -24.01 10.69 4.58
N ALA A 536 -24.53 9.45 4.58
CA ALA A 536 -25.68 9.07 5.37
C ALA A 536 -25.38 9.11 6.88
N HIS A 537 -24.20 8.67 7.30
CA HIS A 537 -23.76 8.75 8.70
C HIS A 537 -23.64 10.20 9.16
N ARG A 538 -22.98 11.06 8.36
CA ARG A 538 -22.87 12.50 8.61
C ARG A 538 -24.25 13.18 8.65
N ALA A 539 -25.13 12.89 7.70
CA ALA A 539 -26.48 13.46 7.64
C ALA A 539 -27.34 13.05 8.84
N ALA A 540 -27.07 11.88 9.43
CA ALA A 540 -27.71 11.44 10.67
C ALA A 540 -27.09 12.07 11.93
N GLY A 541 -26.10 12.96 11.76
CA GLY A 541 -25.38 13.66 12.81
C GLY A 541 -24.20 12.88 13.37
N GLY A 542 -23.57 11.96 12.62
CA GLY A 542 -22.35 11.27 13.03
C GLY A 542 -21.07 12.00 12.63
N GLY A 543 -19.97 11.78 13.34
CA GLY A 543 -18.64 12.29 13.00
C GLY A 543 -17.80 11.24 12.25
N ALA A 544 -16.88 11.68 11.40
CA ALA A 544 -15.94 10.78 10.75
C ALA A 544 -14.57 11.42 10.53
N VAL A 545 -13.50 10.66 10.80
CA VAL A 545 -12.13 10.98 10.40
C VAL A 545 -11.65 9.90 9.45
N VAL A 546 -11.32 10.29 8.22
CA VAL A 546 -10.94 9.34 7.16
C VAL A 546 -9.54 9.68 6.66
N ALA A 547 -8.58 8.78 6.85
CA ALA A 547 -7.30 8.86 6.16
C ALA A 547 -7.48 8.31 4.74
N ALA A 548 -7.03 9.07 3.75
CA ALA A 548 -7.13 8.69 2.35
C ALA A 548 -5.93 9.22 1.55
N HIS A 549 -5.42 8.39 0.64
CA HIS A 549 -4.43 8.79 -0.37
C HIS A 549 -5.07 9.35 -1.64
N SER A 550 -6.17 8.75 -2.13
CA SER A 550 -6.94 9.30 -3.26
C SER A 550 -7.99 10.28 -2.74
N LEU A 551 -7.90 11.51 -3.21
CA LEU A 551 -8.79 12.60 -2.82
C LEU A 551 -10.01 12.72 -3.74
N ASP A 552 -9.99 12.10 -4.92
CA ASP A 552 -11.00 12.29 -5.98
C ASP A 552 -12.43 12.06 -5.52
N ALA A 553 -12.68 10.96 -4.81
CA ALA A 553 -14.02 10.60 -4.37
C ALA A 553 -14.39 11.18 -2.99
N LEU A 554 -13.42 11.35 -2.10
CA LEU A 554 -13.65 11.67 -0.69
C LEU A 554 -13.60 13.17 -0.41
N LEU A 555 -12.74 13.92 -1.09
CA LEU A 555 -12.61 15.37 -0.89
C LEU A 555 -13.91 16.13 -1.24
N PRO A 556 -14.68 15.74 -2.28
CA PRO A 556 -15.98 16.36 -2.57
C PRO A 556 -17.03 16.27 -1.46
N ILE A 557 -16.92 15.29 -0.58
CA ILE A 557 -17.93 15.01 0.44
C ILE A 557 -17.48 15.48 1.84
N ALA A 558 -16.21 15.86 1.97
CA ALA A 558 -15.58 16.30 3.20
C ALA A 558 -16.02 17.70 3.64
N ASP A 559 -16.07 17.92 4.94
CA ASP A 559 -16.24 19.24 5.54
C ASP A 559 -14.90 19.94 5.75
N GLU A 560 -13.93 19.16 6.24
CA GLU A 560 -12.64 19.65 6.69
C GLU A 560 -11.53 18.72 6.21
N VAL A 561 -10.32 19.28 6.14
CA VAL A 561 -9.09 18.56 5.87
C VAL A 561 -8.09 18.89 6.97
N ALA A 562 -7.64 17.86 7.68
CA ALA A 562 -6.58 17.93 8.66
C ALA A 562 -5.25 17.53 7.99
N VAL A 563 -4.32 18.47 7.88
CA VAL A 563 -3.02 18.26 7.24
C VAL A 563 -2.01 17.79 8.28
N MET A 564 -1.46 16.60 8.07
CA MET A 564 -0.43 15.99 8.93
C MET A 564 0.96 16.10 8.33
N GLU A 565 1.89 16.61 9.12
CA GLU A 565 3.30 16.71 8.76
C GLU A 565 4.17 16.38 9.97
N GLY A 566 5.19 15.53 9.80
CA GLY A 566 6.16 15.24 10.86
C GLY A 566 5.59 14.61 12.14
N GLY A 567 4.39 14.01 12.09
CA GLY A 567 3.73 13.47 13.27
C GLY A 567 2.85 14.46 14.03
N VAL A 568 2.50 15.61 13.44
CA VAL A 568 1.63 16.62 14.06
C VAL A 568 0.54 17.01 13.06
N VAL A 569 -0.69 17.26 13.55
CA VAL A 569 -1.73 17.93 12.77
C VAL A 569 -1.38 19.42 12.76
N ARG A 570 -0.91 19.93 11.61
CA ARG A 570 -0.46 21.32 11.46
C ARG A 570 -1.64 22.28 11.46
N GLU A 571 -2.67 21.93 10.70
CA GLU A 571 -3.83 22.74 10.46
C GLU A 571 -5.05 21.88 10.15
N VAL A 572 -6.23 22.42 10.45
CA VAL A 572 -7.52 21.87 10.02
C VAL A 572 -8.22 22.97 9.24
N LEU A 573 -8.39 22.75 7.94
CA LEU A 573 -8.95 23.72 6.99
C LEU A 573 -10.33 23.26 6.53
N ALA A 574 -11.17 24.19 6.06
CA ALA A 574 -12.35 23.81 5.29
C ALA A 574 -11.92 23.07 4.01
N ALA A 575 -12.65 22.02 3.63
CA ALA A 575 -12.28 21.19 2.47
C ALA A 575 -12.18 22.00 1.17
N SER A 576 -13.06 23.00 0.98
CA SER A 576 -13.01 23.91 -0.18
C SER A 576 -11.75 24.78 -0.20
N HIS A 577 -11.24 25.20 0.95
CA HIS A 577 -10.02 25.98 1.03
C HIS A 577 -8.79 25.12 0.70
N TYR A 578 -8.70 23.92 1.28
CA TYR A 578 -7.64 22.97 0.97
C TYR A 578 -7.65 22.55 -0.51
N ALA A 579 -8.82 22.31 -1.09
CA ALA A 579 -8.96 21.99 -2.51
C ALA A 579 -8.32 23.04 -3.42
N ARG A 580 -8.49 24.33 -3.09
CA ARG A 580 -7.91 25.44 -3.85
C ARG A 580 -6.40 25.55 -3.67
N SER A 581 -5.88 25.29 -2.47
CA SER A 581 -4.45 25.38 -2.22
C SER A 581 -3.67 24.33 -3.02
N ILE A 582 -4.25 23.15 -3.23
CA ILE A 582 -3.60 22.07 -3.98
C ILE A 582 -3.95 22.04 -5.47
N ALA A 583 -4.91 22.84 -5.95
CA ALA A 583 -5.49 22.66 -7.30
C ALA A 583 -4.48 22.74 -8.46
N LEU A 584 -3.35 23.43 -8.27
CA LEU A 584 -2.26 23.54 -9.24
C LEU A 584 -1.08 22.61 -8.94
N GLU A 585 -1.11 21.92 -7.80
CA GLU A 585 -0.08 20.93 -7.48
C GLU A 585 -0.23 19.76 -8.44
N ASP A 586 0.92 19.27 -8.91
CA ASP A 586 0.97 17.95 -9.48
C ASP A 586 0.39 17.02 -8.40
N GLY A 587 -0.77 16.40 -8.65
CA GLY A 587 -1.29 15.28 -7.84
C GLY A 587 -2.59 15.58 -7.13
N ALA A 588 -3.08 16.82 -7.29
CA ALA A 588 -4.45 17.11 -6.99
C ALA A 588 -5.41 16.32 -7.90
N PRO A 589 -6.64 16.04 -7.42
CA PRO A 589 -7.71 15.48 -8.21
C PRO A 589 -7.83 16.13 -9.59
N GLN A 590 -7.97 15.32 -10.65
CA GLN A 590 -8.04 15.84 -12.02
C GLN A 590 -9.15 16.88 -12.21
N ALA A 591 -10.26 16.75 -11.50
CA ALA A 591 -11.36 17.73 -11.53
C ALA A 591 -10.91 19.12 -11.04
N LEU A 592 -10.10 19.18 -9.98
CA LEU A 592 -9.55 20.42 -9.45
C LEU A 592 -8.50 21.02 -10.40
N GLN A 593 -7.62 20.18 -10.93
CA GLN A 593 -6.63 20.60 -11.91
C GLN A 593 -7.30 21.17 -13.17
N ALA A 594 -8.32 20.49 -13.70
CA ALA A 594 -9.07 20.97 -14.85
C ALA A 594 -9.77 22.30 -14.53
N ALA A 595 -10.42 22.43 -13.36
CA ALA A 595 -10.99 23.69 -12.92
C ALA A 595 -9.94 24.82 -12.85
N ALA A 596 -8.72 24.51 -12.39
CA ALA A 596 -7.62 25.46 -12.34
C ALA A 596 -7.14 25.87 -13.75
N CYS A 597 -6.92 24.90 -14.65
CA CYS A 597 -6.51 25.13 -16.04
C CYS A 597 -7.49 26.05 -16.79
N PHE A 598 -8.79 25.94 -16.51
CA PHE A 598 -9.83 26.77 -17.14
C PHE A 598 -10.22 28.03 -16.34
N GLY A 599 -9.52 28.35 -15.25
CA GLY A 599 -9.79 29.53 -14.43
C GLY A 599 -11.20 29.53 -13.81
N LEU A 600 -11.64 28.38 -13.29
CA LEU A 600 -12.97 28.15 -12.70
C LEU A 600 -12.96 28.03 -11.17
N LEU A 601 -11.85 28.36 -10.52
CA LEU A 601 -11.72 28.40 -9.06
C LEU A 601 -12.26 29.74 -8.51
N GLU A 602 -13.58 29.87 -8.37
CA GLU A 602 -14.20 31.08 -7.81
C GLU A 602 -14.21 31.09 -6.27
N ALA A 603 -14.32 32.28 -5.67
CA ALA A 603 -14.17 32.51 -4.23
C ALA A 603 -15.26 31.84 -3.34
N ASP A 604 -16.48 31.65 -3.84
CA ASP A 604 -17.63 31.18 -3.04
C ASP A 604 -18.34 29.92 -3.58
N SER A 605 -17.96 29.42 -4.77
CA SER A 605 -18.53 28.20 -5.34
C SER A 605 -17.65 26.97 -5.06
N VAL A 606 -18.33 25.84 -4.89
CA VAL A 606 -17.72 24.55 -4.55
C VAL A 606 -16.93 24.03 -5.78
N PRO A 607 -15.62 23.72 -5.67
CA PRO A 607 -14.78 23.39 -6.83
C PRO A 607 -15.01 21.98 -7.39
N TRP A 608 -16.00 21.25 -6.89
CA TRP A 608 -16.32 19.87 -7.28
C TRP A 608 -17.13 19.83 -8.57
N LEU A 609 -16.52 20.21 -9.70
CA LEU A 609 -17.16 20.11 -11.00
C LEU A 609 -17.26 18.65 -11.42
N SER A 610 -18.46 18.21 -11.78
CA SER A 610 -18.63 16.97 -12.54
C SER A 610 -18.13 17.13 -13.99
N PRO A 611 -17.80 16.04 -14.69
CA PRO A 611 -17.40 16.11 -16.11
C PRO A 611 -18.43 16.85 -16.97
N SER A 612 -19.71 16.57 -16.76
CA SER A 612 -20.81 17.20 -17.50
C SER A 612 -20.95 18.69 -17.16
N GLU A 613 -20.75 19.11 -15.90
CA GLU A 613 -20.76 20.53 -15.53
C GLU A 613 -19.59 21.30 -16.14
N LEU A 614 -18.39 20.72 -16.13
CA LEU A 614 -17.23 21.34 -16.79
C LEU A 614 -17.47 21.46 -18.29
N ALA A 615 -17.91 20.39 -18.96
CA ALA A 615 -18.22 20.39 -20.37
C ALA A 615 -19.24 21.47 -20.74
N ASN A 616 -20.33 21.59 -19.98
CA ASN A 616 -21.35 22.62 -20.19
C ASN A 616 -20.79 24.05 -20.01
N ARG A 617 -19.93 24.28 -18.99
CA ARG A 617 -19.29 25.59 -18.78
C ARG A 617 -18.33 25.95 -19.91
N LEU A 618 -17.57 24.97 -20.42
CA LEU A 618 -16.65 25.16 -21.54
C LEU A 618 -17.42 25.47 -22.83
N ALA A 619 -18.48 24.71 -23.12
CA ALA A 619 -19.36 24.96 -24.26
C ALA A 619 -20.00 26.35 -24.19
N PHE A 620 -20.44 26.80 -23.00
CA PHE A 620 -21.03 28.13 -22.82
C PHE A 620 -20.02 29.27 -23.03
N ARG A 621 -18.76 29.11 -22.60
CA ARG A 621 -17.69 30.11 -22.77
C ARG A 621 -17.19 30.23 -24.21
N ASN A 622 -17.58 29.33 -25.12
CA ASN A 622 -17.21 29.38 -26.54
C ASN A 622 -18.45 29.59 -27.46
N PRO A 623 -19.03 30.81 -27.52
CA PRO A 623 -20.28 31.09 -28.23
C PRO A 623 -20.17 31.08 -29.77
N ALA A 624 -19.00 30.83 -30.36
CA ALA A 624 -18.85 30.67 -31.82
C ALA A 624 -19.57 29.43 -32.40
N ALA A 625 -20.17 28.60 -31.53
CA ALA A 625 -21.00 27.45 -31.88
C ALA A 625 -22.50 27.62 -31.54
N ALA A 626 -22.97 28.82 -31.14
CA ALA A 626 -24.40 29.07 -30.88
C ALA A 626 -25.15 29.45 -32.19
N PRO A 627 -26.38 28.94 -32.41
CA PRO A 627 -27.05 29.05 -33.71
C PRO A 627 -27.47 30.48 -34.03
N ALA A 628 -27.28 30.87 -35.30
CA ALA A 628 -28.03 31.97 -35.90
C ALA A 628 -29.54 31.65 -35.76
N THR A 629 -30.22 32.37 -34.89
CA THR A 629 -31.68 32.33 -34.78
C THR A 629 -32.27 32.95 -36.05
N ALA A 630 -32.74 32.09 -36.95
CA ALA A 630 -33.53 32.52 -38.09
C ALA A 630 -34.95 32.90 -37.63
N SER A 631 -35.27 34.19 -37.81
CA SER A 631 -36.58 34.70 -38.23
C SER A 631 -37.78 34.51 -37.27
N GLU A 632 -38.15 35.59 -36.57
CA GLU A 632 -39.55 36.03 -36.58
C GLU A 632 -39.72 37.14 -37.62
N GLY A 633 -40.38 36.81 -38.72
CA GLY A 633 -40.84 37.78 -39.69
C GLY A 633 -41.93 38.67 -39.10
N LYS A 634 -41.73 39.98 -39.22
CA LYS A 634 -42.83 40.96 -39.23
C LYS A 634 -42.70 41.86 -40.44
N THR A 635 -43.73 41.74 -41.27
CA THR A 635 -44.04 42.49 -42.48
C THR A 635 -44.37 43.95 -42.15
N GLU A 636 -43.95 44.86 -43.06
CA GLU A 636 -44.47 46.21 -43.34
C GLU A 636 -44.27 47.30 -42.25
N ASN A 637 -43.93 48.57 -42.52
CA ASN A 637 -44.30 49.41 -43.66
C ASN A 637 -43.41 50.68 -43.76
N ARG A 638 -42.98 51.02 -44.98
CA ARG A 638 -42.85 52.35 -45.64
C ARG A 638 -42.20 53.60 -45.00
N GLN A 639 -41.47 54.30 -45.90
CA GLN A 639 -41.07 55.73 -45.96
C GLN A 639 -39.82 56.12 -45.15
N GLY A 640 -38.79 56.80 -45.67
CA GLY A 640 -38.59 57.49 -46.95
C GLY A 640 -37.13 57.95 -47.10
N THR A 641 -36.88 58.54 -48.25
CA THR A 641 -35.69 58.93 -49.04
C THR A 641 -34.56 59.73 -48.29
N PRO A 642 -33.31 59.75 -48.82
CA PRO A 642 -32.06 60.14 -48.14
C PRO A 642 -31.65 61.61 -48.43
N PRO A 643 -30.43 62.10 -48.06
CA PRO A 643 -29.30 61.95 -48.99
C PRO A 643 -27.86 61.89 -48.41
N ALA A 644 -26.96 61.53 -49.34
CA ALA A 644 -25.55 61.93 -49.59
C ALA A 644 -24.88 62.90 -48.61
N GLY A 645 -23.58 62.85 -48.29
CA GLY A 645 -22.38 62.40 -49.00
C GLY A 645 -21.25 63.42 -48.74
N ILE A 646 -20.03 63.13 -49.19
CA ILE A 646 -18.86 64.04 -49.40
C ILE A 646 -17.82 64.14 -48.25
N ARG A 647 -16.76 63.33 -48.44
CA ARG A 647 -15.33 63.65 -48.65
C ARG A 647 -14.48 64.51 -47.68
N GLU A 648 -13.39 63.85 -47.27
CA GLU A 648 -11.95 64.16 -47.49
C GLU A 648 -11.31 65.45 -46.94
N ASP A 649 -10.23 65.19 -46.18
CA ASP A 649 -8.92 65.84 -46.18
C ASP A 649 -8.77 67.34 -45.87
N GLN A 650 -7.94 67.67 -44.88
CA GLN A 650 -6.50 67.90 -45.10
C GLN A 650 -5.76 68.28 -43.82
N ALA A 651 -4.48 67.91 -43.83
CA ALA A 651 -3.44 68.15 -42.84
C ALA A 651 -2.96 69.61 -42.76
N GLY A 652 -2.19 69.92 -41.71
CA GLY A 652 -1.02 70.78 -41.87
C GLY A 652 -0.74 71.86 -40.83
N ASP A 653 0.20 71.54 -39.94
CA ASP A 653 1.40 72.34 -39.61
C ASP A 653 1.41 73.41 -38.47
N ARG A 654 2.13 73.01 -37.41
CA ARG A 654 3.33 73.62 -36.78
C ARG A 654 3.28 74.94 -35.96
N ALA A 655 3.63 74.73 -34.68
CA ALA A 655 4.87 75.15 -34.01
C ALA A 655 4.87 76.36 -33.05
N ALA A 656 5.25 76.09 -31.80
CA ALA A 656 6.13 76.86 -30.88
C ALA A 656 5.87 76.37 -29.43
N ARG A 657 6.79 76.14 -28.49
CA ARG A 657 8.27 76.20 -28.33
C ARG A 657 8.61 75.39 -27.05
N HIS A 658 9.84 74.89 -26.98
CA HIS A 658 10.50 74.27 -25.82
C HIS A 658 10.57 75.19 -24.59
N SER A 659 10.51 74.63 -23.38
CA SER A 659 11.69 74.50 -22.49
C SER A 659 11.42 73.60 -21.27
N ASP A 660 12.51 72.96 -20.84
CA ASP A 660 12.85 72.47 -19.49
C ASP A 660 12.34 71.11 -18.99
N ASP A 661 13.33 70.21 -18.97
CA ASP A 661 13.75 69.41 -17.83
C ASP A 661 13.09 68.05 -17.55
N ARG A 662 13.78 67.08 -18.15
CA ARG A 662 14.05 65.72 -17.71
C ARG A 662 14.26 65.60 -16.19
N GLU A 663 13.20 65.33 -15.45
CA GLU A 663 13.23 64.59 -14.20
C GLU A 663 11.83 64.01 -13.94
N GLU A 664 11.65 62.70 -14.18
CA GLU A 664 10.63 61.79 -13.58
C GLU A 664 10.34 60.54 -14.42
N ALA A 665 10.90 60.40 -15.62
CA ALA A 665 10.84 59.14 -16.39
C ALA A 665 12.05 58.21 -16.12
N ARG A 666 12.42 58.02 -14.85
CA ARG A 666 13.49 57.08 -14.41
C ARG A 666 13.18 56.30 -13.13
N ALA A 667 11.92 56.25 -12.69
CA ALA A 667 11.53 55.51 -11.49
C ALA A 667 10.87 54.14 -11.76
N GLU A 668 10.26 53.90 -12.93
CA GLU A 668 9.43 52.69 -13.13
C GLU A 668 10.08 51.59 -13.99
N THR A 669 11.29 51.80 -14.51
CA THR A 669 12.02 50.80 -15.32
C THR A 669 13.22 50.19 -14.59
N ARG A 670 13.30 50.33 -13.25
CA ARG A 670 14.35 49.75 -12.41
C ARG A 670 13.87 48.68 -11.41
N GLU A 671 12.56 48.46 -11.28
CA GLU A 671 12.02 47.40 -10.41
C GLU A 671 11.75 46.06 -11.11
N LEU A 672 11.79 46.03 -12.45
CA LEU A 672 11.58 44.81 -13.24
C LEU A 672 12.88 44.08 -13.62
N SER A 673 14.03 44.77 -13.61
CA SER A 673 15.34 44.14 -13.86
C SER A 673 16.00 43.53 -12.60
N GLY A 674 15.49 43.85 -11.40
CA GLY A 674 15.96 43.27 -10.12
C GLY A 674 15.26 41.98 -9.68
N LYS A 675 14.20 41.56 -10.39
CA LYS A 675 13.45 40.33 -10.09
C LYS A 675 13.92 39.12 -10.91
N GLU A 676 14.44 39.34 -12.12
CA GLU A 676 15.00 38.26 -12.96
C GLU A 676 16.42 37.87 -12.50
N ALA A 677 17.25 38.84 -12.09
CA ALA A 677 18.58 38.54 -11.52
C ALA A 677 18.53 37.85 -10.14
N ARG A 678 17.37 37.86 -9.45
CA ARG A 678 17.12 37.15 -8.18
C ARG A 678 16.51 35.75 -8.37
N ALA A 679 16.10 35.38 -9.57
CA ALA A 679 15.62 34.03 -9.88
C ALA A 679 16.80 33.10 -10.21
N GLU A 680 17.78 33.57 -10.98
CA GLU A 680 18.95 32.77 -11.37
C GLU A 680 19.97 32.59 -10.23
N THR A 681 20.12 33.56 -9.32
CA THR A 681 20.93 33.36 -8.10
C THR A 681 20.26 32.48 -7.06
N ARG A 682 18.94 32.24 -7.14
CA ARG A 682 18.22 31.34 -6.23
C ARG A 682 18.37 29.88 -6.63
N GLU A 683 18.59 29.60 -7.92
CA GLU A 683 18.84 28.26 -8.45
C GLU A 683 20.30 27.80 -8.22
N GLU A 684 21.26 28.73 -8.22
CA GLU A 684 22.66 28.45 -7.81
C GLU A 684 22.89 28.49 -6.28
N ALA A 685 22.10 29.26 -5.53
CA ALA A 685 22.10 29.19 -4.06
C ALA A 685 21.40 27.90 -3.55
N CYS A 686 20.34 27.43 -4.22
CA CYS A 686 19.68 26.16 -3.91
C CYS A 686 20.58 24.93 -4.18
N LYS A 687 21.54 25.03 -5.11
CA LYS A 687 22.60 24.02 -5.30
C LYS A 687 23.72 24.07 -4.26
N LYS A 688 23.89 25.17 -3.51
CA LYS A 688 24.94 25.31 -2.47
C LYS A 688 24.43 25.23 -1.03
N GLU A 689 23.12 25.33 -0.79
CA GLU A 689 22.50 25.15 0.53
C GLU A 689 21.84 23.78 0.74
N ALA A 690 21.88 22.87 -0.24
CA ALA A 690 21.51 21.46 -0.08
C ALA A 690 22.50 20.62 0.77
N HIS A 691 23.50 21.26 1.38
CA HIS A 691 24.44 20.66 2.32
C HIS A 691 24.54 21.51 3.58
N THR A 692 23.51 21.44 4.43
CA THR A 692 23.63 21.46 5.90
C THR A 692 22.25 21.27 6.50
N VAL A 693 21.70 20.07 6.33
CA VAL A 693 20.80 19.52 7.35
C VAL A 693 21.59 19.59 8.66
N PRO A 694 21.13 20.27 9.72
CA PRO A 694 21.79 20.14 11.01
C PRO A 694 21.82 18.66 11.28
N ARG A 695 23.02 18.06 11.37
CA ARG A 695 23.22 16.65 11.73
C ARG A 695 22.42 16.40 13.01
N GLU A 696 21.16 16.03 12.85
CA GLU A 696 20.44 15.27 13.85
C GLU A 696 21.27 14.03 13.98
N ARG A 697 21.97 13.99 15.11
CA ARG A 697 22.94 12.97 15.43
C ARG A 697 22.16 11.66 15.40
N ASP A 698 22.40 10.87 14.37
CA ASP A 698 22.26 9.41 14.34
C ASP A 698 21.90 8.87 15.74
N PRO A 699 20.64 8.44 15.98
CA PRO A 699 20.30 7.76 17.23
C PRO A 699 21.16 6.50 17.41
N GLU A 700 21.74 5.98 16.33
CA GLU A 700 22.67 4.85 16.32
C GLU A 700 24.16 5.18 16.52
N ARG A 701 24.60 6.44 16.41
CA ARG A 701 25.99 6.83 16.72
C ARG A 701 26.22 7.04 18.22
N LYS A 702 25.16 7.08 19.03
CA LYS A 702 25.27 7.10 20.51
C LYS A 702 25.46 5.73 21.14
N GLY A 703 25.60 4.67 20.35
CA GLY A 703 26.16 3.41 20.83
C GLY A 703 27.64 3.32 20.45
N THR A 704 28.56 3.67 21.36
CA THR A 704 29.90 3.09 21.39
C THR A 704 29.77 1.59 21.71
N GLY A 705 29.19 0.82 20.79
CA GLY A 705 28.87 -0.57 20.98
C GLY A 705 30.13 -1.42 20.80
N ILE A 706 30.58 -2.04 21.89
CA ILE A 706 31.73 -2.97 22.00
C ILE A 706 31.66 -4.16 21.00
N GLY A 707 30.54 -4.33 20.27
CA GLY A 707 30.32 -5.42 19.30
C GLY A 707 30.18 -5.03 17.82
N LYS A 708 30.19 -3.74 17.43
CA LYS A 708 30.10 -3.37 16.00
C LYS A 708 31.42 -3.73 15.29
N GLY A 709 31.45 -4.88 14.62
CA GLY A 709 32.58 -5.33 13.79
C GLY A 709 33.20 -6.69 14.15
N LEU A 710 32.67 -7.42 15.13
CA LEU A 710 33.13 -8.78 15.46
C LEU A 710 32.48 -9.84 14.55
N ASP A 711 33.24 -10.87 14.19
CA ASP A 711 32.78 -12.05 13.48
C ASP A 711 31.76 -12.80 14.36
N PRO A 712 30.53 -13.01 13.86
CA PRO A 712 29.48 -13.73 14.58
C PRO A 712 29.93 -15.11 15.09
N ARG A 713 30.80 -15.82 14.36
CA ARG A 713 31.30 -17.16 14.74
C ARG A 713 32.19 -17.09 15.97
N ALA A 714 33.05 -16.07 16.03
CA ALA A 714 33.91 -15.84 17.19
C ALA A 714 33.08 -15.51 18.44
N LEU A 715 32.00 -14.74 18.26
CA LEU A 715 31.10 -14.36 19.34
C LEU A 715 30.26 -15.56 19.85
N ILE A 716 29.74 -16.39 18.94
CA ILE A 716 29.06 -17.66 19.29
C ILE A 716 30.03 -18.61 20.00
N ALA A 717 31.24 -18.77 19.49
CA ALA A 717 32.25 -19.63 20.11
C ALA A 717 32.64 -19.13 21.51
N ALA A 718 32.90 -17.83 21.68
CA ALA A 718 33.18 -17.23 22.98
C ALA A 718 32.01 -17.42 23.96
N TYR A 719 30.76 -17.25 23.50
CA TYR A 719 29.56 -17.54 24.29
C TYR A 719 29.50 -19.01 24.71
N LEU A 720 29.71 -19.96 23.79
CA LEU A 720 29.69 -21.40 24.09
C LEU A 720 30.77 -21.78 25.12
N MET A 721 31.95 -21.17 25.04
CA MET A 721 33.01 -21.35 26.03
C MET A 721 32.57 -20.86 27.41
N VAL A 722 32.07 -19.63 27.52
CA VAL A 722 31.60 -19.09 28.81
C VAL A 722 30.42 -19.91 29.35
N ALA A 723 29.46 -20.28 28.49
CA ALA A 723 28.31 -21.11 28.86
C ALA A 723 28.74 -22.49 29.39
N ALA A 724 29.72 -23.14 28.76
CA ALA A 724 30.28 -24.40 29.25
C ALA A 724 30.94 -24.23 30.63
N GLY A 725 31.59 -23.10 30.88
CA GLY A 725 32.18 -22.76 32.19
C GLY A 725 31.11 -22.53 33.26
N VAL A 726 29.98 -21.90 32.93
CA VAL A 726 28.85 -21.75 33.85
C VAL A 726 28.17 -23.09 34.11
N LEU A 727 28.04 -23.94 33.09
CA LEU A 727 27.45 -25.28 33.23
C LEU A 727 28.27 -26.23 34.11
N SER A 728 29.59 -26.03 34.22
CA SER A 728 30.43 -26.83 35.10
C SER A 728 30.35 -26.45 36.58
N GLN A 729 29.65 -25.36 36.95
CA GLN A 729 29.54 -24.93 38.35
C GLN A 729 28.57 -25.82 39.14
N ASN A 730 29.05 -26.36 40.26
CA ASN A 730 28.25 -27.18 41.18
C ASN A 730 28.04 -26.50 42.56
N GLY A 731 28.75 -25.41 42.83
CA GLY A 731 28.71 -24.70 44.13
C GLY A 731 28.13 -23.28 44.04
N TRP A 732 27.68 -22.76 45.18
CA TRP A 732 27.13 -21.41 45.31
C TRP A 732 28.13 -20.31 44.94
N LEU A 733 29.41 -20.48 45.25
CA LEU A 733 30.48 -19.54 44.85
C LEU A 733 30.59 -19.45 43.32
N GLY A 734 30.60 -20.59 42.64
CA GLY A 734 30.63 -20.66 41.18
C GLY A 734 29.44 -19.98 40.51
N ILE A 735 28.23 -20.16 41.06
CA ILE A 735 27.03 -19.47 40.59
C ILE A 735 27.10 -17.97 40.87
N GLY A 736 27.59 -17.55 42.04
CA GLY A 736 27.78 -16.13 42.38
C GLY A 736 28.72 -15.41 41.43
N VAL A 737 29.87 -16.01 41.11
CA VAL A 737 30.83 -15.47 40.13
C VAL A 737 30.22 -15.44 38.73
N SER A 738 29.50 -16.50 38.33
CA SER A 738 28.80 -16.55 37.04
C SER A 738 27.71 -15.49 36.92
N LEU A 739 27.00 -15.17 38.02
CA LEU A 739 26.01 -14.10 38.08
C LEU A 739 26.67 -12.72 37.97
N ALA A 740 27.79 -12.49 38.66
CA ALA A 740 28.54 -11.24 38.55
C ALA A 740 29.05 -11.01 37.11
N LEU A 741 29.56 -12.06 36.47
CA LEU A 741 29.97 -12.04 35.06
C LEU A 741 28.79 -11.74 34.13
N ALA A 742 27.65 -12.42 34.32
CA ALA A 742 26.44 -12.18 33.54
C ALA A 742 25.96 -10.73 33.71
N LEU A 743 25.92 -10.20 34.93
CA LEU A 743 25.53 -8.80 35.19
C LEU A 743 26.51 -7.81 34.56
N ALA A 744 27.82 -8.05 34.63
CA ALA A 744 28.82 -7.19 34.00
C ALA A 744 28.62 -7.07 32.47
N ILE A 745 28.20 -8.17 31.82
CA ILE A 745 27.88 -8.20 30.39
C ILE A 745 26.51 -7.56 30.11
N LEU A 746 25.51 -7.77 30.98
CA LEU A 746 24.12 -7.32 30.76
C LEU A 746 23.90 -5.83 31.08
N ILE A 747 24.59 -5.28 32.08
CA ILE A 747 24.41 -3.88 32.53
C ILE A 747 24.61 -2.85 31.40
N PRO A 748 25.66 -2.95 30.56
CA PRO A 748 25.84 -2.06 29.42
C PRO A 748 24.72 -2.19 28.39
N LEU A 749 24.08 -3.37 28.28
CA LEU A 749 23.00 -3.66 27.34
C LEU A 749 21.59 -3.51 27.96
N ARG A 750 21.48 -2.92 29.16
CA ARG A 750 20.21 -2.87 29.91
C ARG A 750 19.05 -2.22 29.15
N SER A 751 19.32 -1.26 28.26
CA SER A 751 18.30 -0.60 27.44
C SER A 751 17.70 -1.58 26.43
N SER A 752 18.54 -2.27 25.67
CA SER A 752 18.14 -3.26 24.65
C SER A 752 17.45 -4.49 25.26
N LEU A 753 17.82 -4.85 26.48
CA LEU A 753 17.35 -6.07 27.16
C LEU A 753 16.05 -5.90 27.96
N ARG A 754 15.55 -4.67 28.12
CA ARG A 754 14.27 -4.39 28.80
C ARG A 754 13.09 -5.16 28.19
N ILE A 755 13.14 -5.43 26.88
CA ILE A 755 12.12 -6.17 26.15
C ILE A 755 11.95 -7.59 26.74
N TYR A 756 13.06 -8.23 27.15
CA TYR A 756 13.07 -9.59 27.68
C TYR A 756 12.81 -9.67 29.19
N ALA A 757 12.68 -8.54 29.89
CA ALA A 757 12.48 -8.51 31.34
C ALA A 757 11.23 -9.29 31.79
N GLY A 758 10.18 -9.33 30.96
CA GLY A 758 8.99 -10.14 31.22
C GLY A 758 9.27 -11.64 31.21
N ALA A 759 10.03 -12.12 30.21
CA ALA A 759 10.42 -13.53 30.10
C ALA A 759 11.36 -13.94 31.24
N VAL A 760 12.34 -13.10 31.58
CA VAL A 760 13.25 -13.34 32.72
C VAL A 760 12.49 -13.42 34.04
N LYS A 761 11.52 -12.54 34.28
CA LYS A 761 10.65 -12.60 35.46
C LYS A 761 9.78 -13.86 35.48
N GLY A 762 9.21 -14.24 34.33
CA GLY A 762 8.41 -15.46 34.19
C GLY A 762 9.23 -16.72 34.49
N TYR A 763 10.43 -16.82 33.92
CA TYR A 763 11.36 -17.92 34.19
C TYR A 763 11.80 -17.93 35.65
N GLY A 764 12.12 -16.77 36.24
CA GLY A 764 12.44 -16.67 37.68
C GLY A 764 11.30 -17.17 38.57
N MET A 765 10.05 -16.83 38.26
CA MET A 765 8.87 -17.36 38.97
C MET A 765 8.74 -18.88 38.80
N PHE A 766 8.99 -19.39 37.58
CA PHE A 766 8.98 -20.83 37.30
C PHE A 766 10.06 -21.58 38.09
N VAL A 767 11.27 -21.04 38.17
CA VAL A 767 12.37 -21.58 38.99
C VAL A 767 11.97 -21.62 40.46
N LEU A 768 11.45 -20.53 41.02
CA LEU A 768 10.98 -20.49 42.41
C LEU A 768 9.87 -21.52 42.67
N THR A 769 8.95 -21.68 41.72
CA THR A 769 7.85 -22.65 41.83
C THR A 769 8.38 -24.08 41.80
N LEU A 770 9.28 -24.42 40.87
CA LEU A 770 9.91 -25.74 40.80
C LEU A 770 10.74 -26.05 42.04
N THR A 771 11.50 -25.07 42.54
CA THR A 771 12.26 -25.18 43.79
C THR A 771 11.33 -25.46 44.98
N ALA A 772 10.22 -24.74 45.07
CA ALA A 772 9.22 -24.95 46.12
C ALA A 772 8.60 -26.35 46.03
N VAL A 773 8.24 -26.81 44.82
CA VAL A 773 7.69 -28.15 44.59
C VAL A 773 8.70 -29.25 44.90
N ALA A 774 9.95 -29.09 44.48
CA ALA A 774 11.03 -30.05 44.74
C ALA A 774 11.34 -30.19 46.24
N GLY A 775 11.10 -29.14 47.03
CA GLY A 775 11.22 -29.19 48.48
C GLY A 775 10.10 -29.92 49.20
N ILE A 776 8.98 -30.27 48.54
CA ILE A 776 7.86 -30.97 49.19
C ILE A 776 8.15 -32.48 49.25
N GLY A 777 8.48 -32.99 50.43
CA GLY A 777 8.56 -34.43 50.67
C GLY A 777 7.17 -35.06 50.76
N LEU A 778 6.93 -36.16 50.03
CA LEU A 778 5.68 -36.92 50.04
C LEU A 778 5.77 -38.11 51.00
N ALA A 779 5.96 -37.87 52.31
CA ALA A 779 5.64 -38.76 53.46
C ALA A 779 6.67 -38.63 54.61
N PRO A 780 6.34 -37.99 55.74
CA PRO A 780 5.27 -37.00 55.95
C PRO A 780 5.46 -35.75 55.06
N LEU A 781 4.44 -34.91 54.92
CA LEU A 781 4.53 -33.62 54.22
C LEU A 781 5.47 -32.69 55.00
N GLN A 782 6.74 -32.70 54.62
CA GLN A 782 7.79 -31.85 55.21
C GLN A 782 8.56 -31.15 54.11
N PHE A 783 8.98 -29.91 54.40
CA PHE A 783 9.79 -29.15 53.46
C PHE A 783 11.26 -29.52 53.65
N GLN A 784 11.86 -30.17 52.65
CA GLN A 784 13.26 -30.55 52.63
C GLN A 784 14.07 -29.47 51.91
N TRP A 785 14.96 -28.81 52.65
CA TRP A 785 15.79 -27.72 52.12
C TRP A 785 16.86 -28.21 51.15
N GLU A 786 17.37 -29.43 51.31
CA GLU A 786 18.42 -29.99 50.45
C GLU A 786 17.95 -30.21 49.00
N PRO A 787 16.85 -30.94 48.71
CA PRO A 787 16.32 -31.07 47.35
C PRO A 787 15.92 -29.73 46.72
N ALA A 788 15.38 -28.81 47.54
CA ALA A 788 15.02 -27.47 47.09
C ALA A 788 16.27 -26.67 46.68
N ALA A 789 17.32 -26.68 47.50
CA ALA A 789 18.58 -26.01 47.22
C ALA A 789 19.27 -26.59 45.97
N ASP A 790 19.29 -27.91 45.83
CA ASP A 790 19.85 -28.59 44.65
C ASP A 790 19.08 -28.25 43.37
N MET A 791 17.75 -28.23 43.43
CA MET A 791 16.91 -27.80 42.31
C MET A 791 17.16 -26.33 41.97
N LEU A 792 17.24 -25.46 42.98
CA LEU A 792 17.51 -24.04 42.80
C LEU A 792 18.87 -23.80 42.14
N LEU A 793 19.93 -24.50 42.57
CA LEU A 793 21.25 -24.44 41.96
C LEU A 793 21.22 -24.86 40.48
N ARG A 794 20.58 -25.99 40.16
CA ARG A 794 20.45 -26.49 38.78
C ARG A 794 19.70 -25.50 37.89
N MET A 795 18.62 -24.93 38.40
CA MET A 795 17.79 -23.99 37.65
C MET A 795 18.45 -22.62 37.50
N LEU A 796 19.14 -22.10 38.53
CA LEU A 796 19.93 -20.86 38.44
C LEU A 796 21.05 -20.98 37.41
N ARG A 797 21.71 -22.13 37.32
CA ARG A 797 22.74 -22.40 36.31
C ARG A 797 22.19 -22.30 34.89
N LEU A 798 21.03 -22.93 34.63
CA LEU A 798 20.34 -22.81 33.34
C LEU A 798 19.89 -21.37 33.06
N MET A 799 19.39 -20.67 34.08
CA MET A 799 19.00 -19.26 33.97
C MET A 799 20.19 -18.39 33.57
N LEU A 800 21.37 -18.62 34.14
CA LEU A 800 22.58 -17.83 33.83
C LEU A 800 23.08 -18.05 32.41
N VAL A 801 23.04 -19.30 31.91
CA VAL A 801 23.35 -19.59 30.50
C VAL A 801 22.37 -18.88 29.57
N MET A 802 21.06 -18.94 29.87
CA MET A 802 20.04 -18.24 29.12
C MET A 802 20.26 -16.73 29.13
N LEU A 803 20.57 -16.14 30.29
CA LEU A 803 20.85 -14.72 30.45
C LEU A 803 22.09 -14.28 29.65
N LEU A 804 23.16 -15.08 29.65
CA LEU A 804 24.36 -14.84 28.83
C LEU A 804 24.10 -14.96 27.32
N GLY A 805 23.03 -15.66 26.92
CA GLY A 805 22.59 -15.74 25.53
C GLY A 805 21.82 -14.50 25.05
N LEU A 806 21.26 -13.69 25.96
CA LEU A 806 20.49 -12.49 25.58
C LEU A 806 21.34 -11.40 24.88
N PRO A 807 22.59 -11.09 25.32
CA PRO A 807 23.48 -10.20 24.59
C PRO A 807 23.76 -10.65 23.15
N LEU A 808 23.86 -11.96 22.90
CA LEU A 808 24.05 -12.51 21.55
C LEU A 808 22.90 -12.13 20.62
N LEU A 809 21.66 -12.26 21.11
CA LEU A 809 20.44 -11.87 20.39
C LEU A 809 20.32 -10.35 20.20
N ALA A 810 20.91 -9.55 21.09
CA ALA A 810 20.93 -8.10 20.99
C ALA A 810 22.05 -7.56 20.07
N LEU A 811 23.17 -8.30 19.94
CA LEU A 811 24.37 -7.88 19.21
C LEU A 811 24.43 -8.44 17.78
N LEU A 812 23.79 -9.58 17.51
CA LEU A 812 23.77 -10.22 16.20
C LEU A 812 22.37 -10.11 15.57
N PRO A 813 22.22 -9.35 14.47
CA PRO A 813 21.02 -9.43 13.65
C PRO A 813 20.74 -10.87 13.21
N PRO A 814 19.47 -11.29 13.06
CA PRO A 814 19.10 -12.64 12.64
C PRO A 814 19.84 -13.10 11.38
N PHE A 815 20.05 -12.19 10.42
CA PHE A 815 20.81 -12.46 9.19
C PHE A 815 22.27 -12.84 9.45
N ARG A 816 22.97 -12.11 10.33
CA ARG A 816 24.36 -12.44 10.69
C ARG A 816 24.44 -13.76 11.45
N LEU A 817 23.47 -14.04 12.32
CA LEU A 817 23.38 -15.32 13.03
C LEU A 817 23.15 -16.48 12.06
N GLN A 818 22.26 -16.31 11.08
CA GLN A 818 22.04 -17.28 10.01
C GLN A 818 23.32 -17.52 9.21
N LYS A 819 24.00 -16.46 8.74
CA LYS A 819 25.26 -16.59 7.98
C LYS A 819 26.37 -17.24 8.81
N ALA A 820 26.42 -16.95 10.11
CA ALA A 820 27.33 -17.60 11.04
C ALA A 820 27.08 -19.11 11.10
N ALA A 821 25.81 -19.51 11.23
CA ALA A 821 25.41 -20.91 11.24
C ALA A 821 25.73 -21.60 9.90
N ASP A 822 25.40 -20.99 8.76
CA ASP A 822 25.71 -21.50 7.42
C ASP A 822 27.21 -21.74 7.25
N GLN A 823 28.05 -20.78 7.68
CA GLN A 823 29.50 -20.88 7.54
C GLN A 823 30.16 -21.79 8.60
N LEU A 824 29.59 -21.90 9.81
CA LEU A 824 30.02 -22.86 10.83
C LEU A 824 29.75 -24.30 10.38
N LEU A 825 28.64 -24.52 9.68
CA LEU A 825 28.26 -25.84 9.18
C LEU A 825 28.91 -26.18 7.83
N ALA A 826 29.37 -25.20 7.03
CA ALA A 826 29.98 -25.43 5.72
C ALA A 826 31.16 -26.44 5.70
N PRO A 827 32.07 -26.51 6.69
CA PRO A 827 33.11 -27.53 6.75
C PRO A 827 32.55 -28.96 6.84
N LEU A 828 31.39 -29.14 7.49
CA LEU A 828 30.71 -30.44 7.57
C LEU A 828 30.17 -30.89 6.21
N ALA A 829 29.91 -29.96 5.28
CA ALA A 829 29.48 -30.28 3.92
C ALA A 829 30.60 -30.99 3.14
N LYS A 830 31.87 -30.61 3.40
CA LYS A 830 33.04 -31.31 2.83
C LYS A 830 33.19 -32.73 3.38
N ALA A 831 32.59 -33.02 4.54
CA ALA A 831 32.54 -34.35 5.14
C ALA A 831 31.32 -35.19 4.69
N GLY A 832 30.58 -34.75 3.66
CA GLY A 832 29.44 -35.50 3.10
C GLY A 832 28.12 -35.36 3.87
N LEU A 833 28.07 -34.55 4.93
CA LEU A 833 26.83 -34.28 5.65
C LEU A 833 25.93 -33.33 4.85
N PRO A 834 24.60 -33.54 4.84
CA PRO A 834 23.65 -32.73 4.06
C PRO A 834 23.39 -31.38 4.75
N VAL A 835 24.41 -30.53 4.83
CA VAL A 835 24.37 -29.21 5.47
C VAL A 835 23.29 -28.31 4.87
N ALA A 836 23.03 -28.40 3.57
CA ALA A 836 21.96 -27.66 2.89
C ALA A 836 20.57 -27.99 3.48
N ARG A 837 20.33 -29.24 3.90
CA ARG A 837 19.07 -29.69 4.52
C ARG A 837 18.87 -29.17 5.94
N ILE A 838 19.94 -28.71 6.61
CA ILE A 838 19.91 -28.18 7.97
C ILE A 838 19.89 -26.64 7.95
N THR A 839 20.71 -26.04 7.11
CA THR A 839 20.85 -24.57 6.97
C THR A 839 19.60 -23.90 6.43
N LEU A 840 18.89 -24.55 5.49
CA LEU A 840 17.69 -23.99 4.88
C LEU A 840 16.52 -23.86 5.88
N PRO A 841 16.16 -24.90 6.68
CA PRO A 841 15.18 -24.74 7.75
C PRO A 841 15.56 -23.70 8.81
N ILE A 842 16.85 -23.63 9.20
CA ILE A 842 17.33 -22.64 10.18
C ILE A 842 17.16 -21.21 9.63
N SER A 843 17.53 -21.00 8.37
CA SER A 843 17.31 -19.73 7.66
C SER A 843 15.84 -19.35 7.60
N LEU A 844 14.97 -20.30 7.23
CA LEU A 844 13.53 -20.06 7.17
C LEU A 844 12.97 -19.74 8.56
N LEU A 845 13.39 -20.44 9.61
CA LEU A 845 12.88 -20.23 10.97
C LEU A 845 13.23 -18.84 11.51
N PHE A 846 14.47 -18.38 11.38
CA PHE A 846 14.85 -17.03 11.80
C PHE A 846 14.16 -15.94 10.97
N ARG A 847 13.78 -16.24 9.73
CA ARG A 847 13.00 -15.34 8.88
C ARG A 847 11.52 -15.30 9.26
N PHE A 848 10.91 -16.44 9.56
CA PHE A 848 9.48 -16.50 9.85
C PHE A 848 9.15 -16.06 11.27
N ILE A 849 10.05 -16.18 12.25
CA ILE A 849 9.76 -15.75 13.64
C ILE A 849 9.29 -14.29 13.72
N PRO A 850 9.99 -13.29 13.15
CA PRO A 850 9.52 -11.91 13.16
C PRO A 850 8.17 -11.73 12.47
N LEU A 851 7.97 -12.38 11.32
CA LEU A 851 6.72 -12.35 10.55
C LEU A 851 5.54 -12.91 11.38
N LEU A 852 5.74 -14.05 12.04
CA LEU A 852 4.74 -14.66 12.92
C LEU A 852 4.41 -13.77 14.12
N ALA A 853 5.43 -13.13 14.71
CA ALA A 853 5.24 -12.23 15.84
C ALA A 853 4.45 -10.95 15.44
N GLU A 854 4.75 -10.38 14.27
CA GLU A 854 4.02 -9.25 13.70
C GLU A 854 2.57 -9.61 13.37
N GLU A 855 2.37 -10.78 12.77
CA GLU A 855 1.04 -11.29 12.45
C GLU A 855 0.21 -11.50 13.71
N TRP A 856 0.80 -12.04 14.78
CA TRP A 856 0.13 -12.18 16.07
C TRP A 856 -0.28 -10.82 16.66
N GLN A 857 0.60 -9.82 16.59
CA GLN A 857 0.29 -8.46 17.06
C GLN A 857 -0.86 -7.84 16.28
N ARG A 858 -0.89 -8.03 14.96
CA ARG A 858 -1.99 -7.59 14.08
C ARG A 858 -3.32 -8.19 14.51
N TYR A 859 -3.40 -9.52 14.70
CA TYR A 859 -4.62 -10.18 15.18
C TYR A 859 -5.08 -9.69 16.55
N ALA A 860 -4.13 -9.44 17.47
CA ALA A 860 -4.46 -8.88 18.77
C ALA A 860 -5.07 -7.46 18.66
N MET A 861 -4.58 -6.63 17.74
CA MET A 861 -5.12 -5.29 17.47
C MET A 861 -6.52 -5.35 16.86
N ILE A 862 -6.74 -6.17 15.84
CA ILE A 862 -8.04 -6.31 15.18
C ILE A 862 -9.09 -6.84 16.18
N GLY A 863 -8.70 -7.82 17.01
CA GLY A 863 -9.55 -8.32 18.08
C GLY A 863 -9.97 -7.22 19.05
N ALA A 864 -9.04 -6.36 19.46
CA ALA A 864 -9.31 -5.21 20.33
C ALA A 864 -10.23 -4.16 19.67
N ALA A 865 -9.99 -3.82 18.40
CA ALA A 865 -10.80 -2.88 17.62
C ALA A 865 -12.27 -3.30 17.53
N ARG A 866 -12.53 -4.56 17.19
CA ARG A 866 -13.90 -5.07 16.94
C ARG A 866 -14.59 -5.57 18.20
N GLY A 867 -13.84 -6.23 19.07
CA GLY A 867 -14.34 -6.75 20.34
C GLY A 867 -14.44 -5.70 21.45
N LYS A 868 -13.87 -4.50 21.24
CA LYS A 868 -13.90 -3.35 22.16
C LYS A 868 -13.52 -3.73 23.60
N PHE A 869 -12.39 -4.43 23.73
CA PHE A 869 -11.96 -4.98 25.02
C PHE A 869 -11.34 -3.93 25.93
N ALA A 870 -11.74 -3.95 27.21
CA ALA A 870 -11.08 -3.20 28.28
C ALA A 870 -9.80 -3.90 28.81
N SER A 871 -9.08 -4.64 27.95
CA SER A 871 -7.82 -5.31 28.30
C SER A 871 -6.60 -4.46 27.95
N ARG A 872 -5.45 -4.76 28.56
CA ARG A 872 -4.19 -4.09 28.23
C ARG A 872 -3.82 -4.39 26.77
N PRO A 873 -3.46 -3.39 25.95
CA PRO A 873 -3.08 -3.60 24.55
C PRO A 873 -1.93 -4.60 24.39
N GLY A 874 -1.98 -5.39 23.31
CA GLY A 874 -1.01 -6.45 23.01
C GLY A 874 -1.21 -7.76 23.80
N ARG A 875 -2.27 -7.89 24.60
CA ARG A 875 -2.65 -9.16 25.25
C ARG A 875 -4.07 -9.55 24.89
N VAL A 876 -4.20 -10.71 24.25
CA VAL A 876 -5.49 -11.35 24.00
C VAL A 876 -5.95 -12.05 25.29
N PRO A 877 -7.18 -11.83 25.77
CA PRO A 877 -7.71 -12.57 26.92
C PRO A 877 -7.62 -14.09 26.67
N PRO A 878 -7.28 -14.92 27.68
CA PRO A 878 -7.17 -16.37 27.50
C PRO A 878 -8.45 -17.01 26.93
N THR A 879 -9.62 -16.46 27.30
CA THR A 879 -10.94 -16.86 26.78
C THR A 879 -11.10 -16.68 25.27
N MET A 880 -10.25 -15.88 24.64
CA MET A 880 -10.24 -15.61 23.20
C MET A 880 -9.12 -16.34 22.48
N LEU A 881 -8.14 -16.92 23.18
CA LEU A 881 -7.01 -17.60 22.56
C LEU A 881 -7.48 -18.69 21.59
N TYR A 882 -8.45 -19.49 22.00
CA TYR A 882 -9.04 -20.53 21.15
C TYR A 882 -9.75 -19.98 19.90
N ARG A 883 -10.42 -18.83 20.03
CA ARG A 883 -11.14 -18.18 18.92
C ARG A 883 -10.19 -17.47 17.95
N ALA A 884 -9.07 -16.95 18.46
CA ALA A 884 -8.04 -16.29 17.65
C ALA A 884 -7.05 -17.30 17.02
N ALA A 885 -6.91 -18.50 17.60
CA ALA A 885 -5.95 -19.50 17.14
C ALA A 885 -6.24 -20.01 15.72
N VAL A 886 -7.50 -20.30 15.39
CA VAL A 886 -7.87 -20.80 14.05
C VAL A 886 -7.62 -19.74 12.96
N PRO A 887 -8.11 -18.49 13.09
CA PRO A 887 -7.80 -17.42 12.14
C PRO A 887 -6.31 -17.14 12.03
N TYR A 888 -5.60 -17.07 13.16
CA TYR A 888 -4.16 -16.87 13.17
C TYR A 888 -3.45 -17.98 12.39
N MET A 889 -3.80 -19.26 12.63
CA MET A 889 -3.21 -20.39 11.91
C MET A 889 -3.50 -20.34 10.41
N LEU A 890 -4.73 -19.98 10.00
CA LEU A 890 -5.07 -19.76 8.59
C LEU A 890 -4.25 -18.62 7.97
N SER A 891 -4.06 -17.52 8.69
CA SER A 891 -3.18 -16.42 8.25
C SER A 891 -1.74 -16.88 8.09
N VAL A 892 -1.22 -17.64 9.05
CA VAL A 892 0.14 -18.16 9.02
C VAL A 892 0.34 -19.07 7.81
N LEU A 893 -0.63 -19.93 7.50
CA LEU A 893 -0.60 -20.77 6.30
C LEU A 893 -0.54 -19.93 5.03
N ARG A 894 -1.43 -18.93 4.89
CA ARG A 894 -1.47 -18.03 3.72
C ARG A 894 -0.22 -17.15 3.60
N LEU A 895 0.31 -16.70 4.73
CA LEU A 895 1.56 -15.95 4.78
C LEU A 895 2.71 -16.85 4.30
N GLY A 896 2.68 -18.13 4.63
CA GLY A 896 3.55 -19.16 4.07
C GLY A 896 3.46 -19.22 2.55
N ASP A 897 2.24 -19.31 2.00
CA ASP A 897 2.01 -19.37 0.54
C ASP A 897 2.52 -18.10 -0.16
N ARG A 898 2.16 -16.91 0.34
CA ARG A 898 2.64 -15.62 -0.21
C ARG A 898 4.15 -15.47 -0.11
N ALA A 899 4.74 -15.90 1.00
CA ALA A 899 6.19 -15.87 1.17
C ALA A 899 6.88 -16.86 0.23
N ALA A 900 6.26 -18.01 -0.07
CA ALA A 900 6.76 -18.97 -1.05
C ALA A 900 6.74 -18.37 -2.46
N ASP A 901 5.60 -17.81 -2.90
CA ASP A 901 5.47 -17.11 -4.19
C ASP A 901 6.53 -16.01 -4.34
N ALA A 902 6.68 -15.16 -3.31
CA ALA A 902 7.62 -14.05 -3.32
C ALA A 902 9.09 -14.52 -3.34
N LEU A 903 9.38 -15.69 -2.77
CA LEU A 903 10.70 -16.29 -2.81
C LEU A 903 11.03 -16.91 -4.15
N GLU A 904 10.07 -17.62 -4.73
CA GLU A 904 10.20 -18.18 -6.08
C GLU A 904 10.44 -17.06 -7.09
N ALA A 905 9.73 -15.93 -6.95
CA ALA A 905 9.95 -14.71 -7.74
C ALA A 905 11.35 -14.11 -7.58
N LYS A 906 11.99 -14.29 -6.42
CA LYS A 906 13.39 -13.93 -6.18
C LYS A 906 14.39 -15.02 -6.61
N GLY A 907 13.93 -16.10 -7.24
CA GLY A 907 14.76 -17.20 -7.72
C GLY A 907 15.20 -18.19 -6.65
N PHE A 908 14.55 -18.20 -5.47
CA PHE A 908 14.82 -19.21 -4.45
C PHE A 908 14.35 -20.59 -4.94
N GLY A 909 15.25 -21.58 -4.90
CA GLY A 909 14.96 -22.96 -5.30
C GLY A 909 15.29 -23.30 -6.75
N ALA A 910 15.54 -22.31 -7.61
CA ALA A 910 15.76 -22.48 -9.05
C ALA A 910 17.23 -22.77 -9.45
N GLY A 911 17.98 -23.58 -8.68
CA GLY A 911 19.35 -23.94 -9.07
C GLY A 911 20.08 -24.98 -8.24
N ASP A 912 20.96 -25.71 -8.92
CA ASP A 912 21.87 -26.73 -8.39
C ASP A 912 22.97 -26.13 -7.50
N GLY A 913 22.70 -26.04 -6.20
CA GLY A 913 23.66 -26.46 -5.19
C GLY A 913 24.88 -25.59 -4.84
N VAL A 914 25.20 -24.48 -5.50
CA VAL A 914 26.37 -23.65 -5.10
C VAL A 914 26.00 -22.21 -4.78
N LYS A 915 25.62 -21.97 -3.51
CA LYS A 915 25.60 -20.63 -2.91
C LYS A 915 27.01 -20.03 -2.98
N LYS A 916 27.27 -19.09 -3.88
CA LYS A 916 28.49 -18.27 -3.86
C LYS A 916 28.25 -17.09 -2.92
N SER A 917 28.52 -17.29 -1.63
CA SER A 917 28.35 -16.27 -0.58
C SER A 917 29.08 -14.97 -0.94
N ALA A 918 28.39 -13.84 -0.87
CA ALA A 918 28.95 -12.49 -1.01
C ALA A 918 30.02 -12.21 0.05
N PHE A 919 29.85 -12.83 1.23
CA PHE A 919 30.80 -12.73 2.34
C PHE A 919 31.63 -14.00 2.48
N LYS A 920 32.96 -13.86 2.43
CA LYS A 920 33.88 -14.73 3.15
C LYS A 920 34.26 -14.02 4.44
N LEU A 921 33.70 -14.44 5.57
CA LEU A 921 34.07 -13.86 6.87
C LEU A 921 35.56 -14.15 7.13
N ARG A 922 36.37 -13.09 7.19
CA ARG A 922 37.79 -13.16 7.55
C ARG A 922 37.92 -12.78 9.03
N LEU A 923 38.49 -13.68 9.83
CA LEU A 923 38.78 -13.43 11.24
C LEU A 923 39.71 -12.21 11.34
N SER A 924 39.23 -11.17 12.00
CA SER A 924 40.01 -9.98 12.35
C SER A 924 40.77 -10.22 13.66
N MET A 925 41.77 -9.37 13.95
CA MET A 925 42.48 -9.39 15.24
C MET A 925 41.54 -9.16 16.44
N ARG A 926 40.42 -8.44 16.23
CA ARG A 926 39.41 -8.23 17.28
C ARG A 926 38.66 -9.52 17.61
N ASP A 927 38.50 -10.41 16.64
CA ASP A 927 37.84 -11.71 16.82
C ASP A 927 38.73 -12.69 17.59
N ALA A 928 40.03 -12.65 17.33
CA ALA A 928 41.01 -13.38 18.12
C ALA A 928 41.02 -12.91 19.58
N LEU A 929 40.90 -11.60 19.83
CA LEU A 929 40.77 -11.05 21.18
C LEU A 929 39.48 -11.52 21.87
N ALA A 930 38.34 -11.51 21.17
CA ALA A 930 37.07 -11.98 21.72
C ALA A 930 37.12 -13.47 22.12
N LEU A 931 37.74 -14.31 21.28
CA LEU A 931 37.98 -15.73 21.58
C LEU A 931 38.94 -15.92 22.76
N ALA A 932 40.01 -15.12 22.83
CA ALA A 932 40.96 -15.17 23.95
C ALA A 932 40.29 -14.79 25.28
N VAL A 933 39.46 -13.74 25.29
CA VAL A 933 38.66 -13.37 26.46
C VAL A 933 37.70 -14.50 26.86
N GLY A 934 37.01 -15.10 25.90
CA GLY A 934 36.14 -16.26 26.14
C GLY A 934 36.89 -17.45 26.75
N ALA A 935 38.11 -17.73 26.27
CA ALA A 935 38.98 -18.79 26.78
C ALA A 935 39.45 -18.54 28.22
N VAL A 936 39.86 -17.31 28.53
CA VAL A 936 40.28 -16.89 29.88
C VAL A 936 39.11 -17.03 30.87
N LEU A 937 37.92 -16.54 30.49
CA LEU A 937 36.73 -16.64 31.33
C LEU A 937 36.31 -18.10 31.54
N TRP A 938 36.37 -18.93 30.51
CA TRP A 938 36.11 -20.38 30.64
C TRP A 938 37.10 -21.06 31.57
N GLY A 939 38.40 -20.78 31.42
CA GLY A 939 39.46 -21.31 32.28
C GLY A 939 39.29 -20.90 33.74
N GLY A 940 38.99 -19.63 34.00
CA GLY A 940 38.72 -19.12 35.34
C GLY A 940 37.49 -19.76 35.99
N LEU A 941 36.39 -19.88 35.25
CA LEU A 941 35.20 -20.58 35.73
C LEU A 941 35.48 -22.06 36.01
N ARG A 942 36.24 -22.74 35.14
CA ARG A 942 36.59 -24.16 35.39
C ARG A 942 37.45 -24.36 36.61
N LEU A 943 38.37 -23.43 36.87
CA LEU A 943 39.22 -23.47 38.06
C LEU A 943 38.37 -23.32 39.33
N ILE A 944 37.40 -22.40 39.32
CA ILE A 944 36.42 -22.24 40.42
C ILE A 944 35.53 -23.48 40.59
N ALA A 945 35.19 -24.19 39.51
CA ALA A 945 34.43 -25.43 39.61
C ALA A 945 35.25 -26.61 40.16
N ALA A 946 36.57 -26.54 40.08
CA ALA A 946 37.49 -27.54 40.60
C ALA A 946 37.92 -27.28 42.06
N MET A 947 37.70 -26.06 42.56
CA MET A 947 37.83 -25.66 43.96
C MET A 947 36.53 -25.97 44.71
#